data_AF-A0A0J8QR16-F1
#
_entry.id   AF-A0A0J8QR16-F1
#
_cell.length_a   1.000
_cell.length_b   1.000
_cell.length_c   1.000
_cell.angle_alpha   90.00
_cell.angle_beta   90.00
_cell.angle_gamma   90.00
#
_symmetry.space_group_name_H-M   'P 1'
#
loop_
_entity.id
_entity.type
_entity.pdbx_description
1 polymer ?
#
loop_
_entity_poly.entity_id
_entity_poly.type
_entity_poly.pdbx_seq_one_letter_code
_entity_poly.pdbx_strand_id
1 'polypeptide(L)'
;MRPLILPPQDLDPETVRRIEEATRKIGNALNVTGPFNIQFIAKDNEIKVIECNVRASRSFPFVSKVMNVDLIEMATKAMIGKPFVEYPPVNIPKNYVGIKVPQFSFSRLSGADPVLGVEMASTGEVACFGRDRYEAYLKALISTGFKLPNKNILVSIGSYKEKMEMLPSIRKLHQMGYNLFATAGTADFIREHGIPVKYLELLAGEEEDLKSEYSLTQHLANNLIDLYINLPSSNKFRRPANYMSKGYRTRRMAVDYQTPLVTNVKNAKILIEAISRQFEMAVQPIDFQTSHRTVVLPGLINVAAFVPGVANPDSSDFQSVTKASISAGFSMIRVMPVGVDSFLTDARALKIAQHNSQKGTWCDYNLSVAATTSNADQIGQVAADVGSLYIPFNHLAGNINKVGTVTSHFAAWPPTKPIITDAKATDLASVLLLASLHSRDIHVMSVTSKEDINLIALSKEKGLRVTCDVAIYSLFLSTEDYPQCTHLPSKEDQEALWEHLSTIDIFCIGGLPYELAGKEAKPEVGIADALPLLLTAVWEGRLTLDDVTSRLYDNPKRIFELHDQPDASVEIEVDRPYVFQSEGVWSPFNGKTLRGSVQRVTFQGKTSCLDGELVGDAARGTDMSAHRLAPPASPSIKEPPRSPRRDVSVGRRLSFSTTPVARSSRLRPSDAAITSPGNELGPPLYTQLLSVPTASPSLMELLAQSSFKQKHILS
;
A
#
# COMPACT_ATOMS: atom_id res chain seq x y z
N MET A 1 13.91 -4.59 -30.97
CA MET A 1 12.47 -4.65 -30.67
C MET A 1 12.13 -3.47 -29.77
N ARG A 2 11.04 -2.75 -30.05
CA ARG A 2 10.64 -1.57 -29.27
C ARG A 2 9.96 -2.01 -27.97
N PRO A 3 10.11 -1.26 -26.87
CA PRO A 3 9.37 -1.54 -25.64
C PRO A 3 7.87 -1.34 -25.85
N LEU A 4 7.06 -2.11 -25.11
CA LEU A 4 5.63 -1.82 -24.95
C LEU A 4 5.49 -0.82 -23.81
N ILE A 5 4.77 0.28 -24.04
CA ILE A 5 4.53 1.36 -23.09
C ILE A 5 3.03 1.51 -22.90
N LEU A 6 2.56 1.47 -21.66
CA LEU A 6 1.14 1.59 -21.31
C LEU A 6 0.97 2.49 -20.07
N PRO A 7 0.08 3.50 -20.09
CA PRO A 7 -0.71 3.97 -21.23
C PRO A 7 0.16 4.60 -22.35
N PRO A 8 -0.33 4.67 -23.60
CA PRO A 8 0.43 5.23 -24.71
C PRO A 8 0.74 6.72 -24.47
N GLN A 9 2.00 7.12 -24.63
CA GLN A 9 2.49 8.47 -24.30
C GLN A 9 2.68 9.40 -25.51
N ASP A 10 2.84 8.85 -26.72
CA ASP A 10 3.18 9.61 -27.94
C ASP A 10 2.09 9.52 -29.03
N LEU A 11 0.93 8.96 -28.71
CA LEU A 11 -0.18 8.85 -29.67
C LEU A 11 -1.13 10.02 -29.51
N ASP A 12 -1.56 10.58 -30.63
CA ASP A 12 -2.59 11.61 -30.65
C ASP A 12 -3.93 11.02 -30.17
N PRO A 13 -4.71 11.74 -29.34
CA PRO A 13 -6.01 11.26 -28.86
C PRO A 13 -6.96 10.81 -29.98
N GLU A 14 -6.93 11.47 -31.15
CA GLU A 14 -7.75 11.09 -32.30
C GLU A 14 -7.31 9.73 -32.87
N THR A 15 -6.00 9.47 -32.90
CA THR A 15 -5.48 8.15 -33.33
C THR A 15 -5.95 7.05 -32.38
N VAL A 16 -5.93 7.31 -31.06
CA VAL A 16 -6.42 6.34 -30.05
C VAL A 16 -7.91 6.05 -30.25
N ARG A 17 -8.73 7.09 -30.42
CA ARG A 17 -10.17 6.94 -30.69
C ARG A 17 -10.46 6.10 -31.94
N ARG A 18 -9.72 6.31 -33.02
CA ARG A 18 -9.85 5.52 -34.26
C ARG A 18 -9.47 4.05 -34.04
N ILE A 19 -8.43 3.78 -33.24
CA ILE A 19 -8.02 2.41 -32.89
C ILE A 19 -9.14 1.71 -32.10
N GLU A 20 -9.76 2.40 -31.12
CA GLU A 20 -10.88 1.85 -30.36
C GLU A 20 -12.10 1.54 -31.24
N GLU A 21 -12.45 2.46 -32.14
CA GLU A 21 -13.57 2.28 -33.07
C GLU A 21 -13.33 1.09 -34.02
N ALA A 22 -12.12 1.01 -34.60
CA ALA A 22 -11.75 -0.10 -35.47
C ALA A 22 -11.75 -1.43 -34.70
N THR A 23 -11.23 -1.46 -33.47
CA THR A 23 -11.21 -2.64 -32.60
C THR A 23 -12.63 -3.13 -32.32
N ARG A 24 -13.57 -2.23 -32.00
CA ARG A 24 -14.98 -2.57 -31.76
C ARG A 24 -15.65 -3.13 -33.02
N LYS A 25 -15.44 -2.51 -34.18
CA LYS A 25 -15.98 -2.98 -35.47
C LYS A 25 -15.47 -4.38 -35.81
N ILE A 26 -14.17 -4.64 -35.62
CA ILE A 26 -13.54 -5.94 -35.90
C ILE A 26 -14.07 -7.00 -34.92
N GLY A 27 -14.09 -6.71 -33.62
CA GLY A 27 -14.61 -7.63 -32.60
C GLY A 27 -16.06 -8.04 -32.85
N ASN A 28 -16.92 -7.07 -33.19
CA ASN A 28 -18.32 -7.32 -33.51
C ASN A 28 -18.48 -8.15 -34.80
N ALA A 29 -17.71 -7.83 -35.85
CA ALA A 29 -17.77 -8.57 -37.12
C ALA A 29 -17.33 -10.03 -36.99
N LEU A 30 -16.42 -10.32 -36.05
CA LEU A 30 -15.92 -11.66 -35.76
C LEU A 30 -16.70 -12.39 -34.65
N ASN A 31 -17.71 -11.75 -34.03
CA ASN A 31 -18.51 -12.28 -32.92
C ASN A 31 -17.65 -12.87 -31.78
N VAL A 32 -16.65 -12.10 -31.32
CA VAL A 32 -15.70 -12.53 -30.28
C VAL A 32 -16.26 -12.20 -28.89
N THR A 33 -16.35 -13.21 -28.03
CA THR A 33 -16.79 -13.04 -26.62
C THR A 33 -15.60 -13.01 -25.65
N GLY A 34 -14.45 -13.56 -26.05
CA GLY A 34 -13.20 -13.58 -25.28
C GLY A 34 -12.18 -12.50 -25.68
N PRO A 35 -10.97 -12.53 -25.10
CA PRO A 35 -9.88 -11.62 -25.46
C PRO A 35 -9.34 -11.89 -26.87
N PHE A 36 -8.96 -10.85 -27.60
CA PHE A 36 -8.31 -10.96 -28.91
C PHE A 36 -7.19 -9.93 -29.05
N ASN A 37 -6.27 -10.17 -29.98
CA ASN A 37 -5.07 -9.36 -30.18
C ASN A 37 -5.02 -8.80 -31.60
N ILE A 38 -5.10 -7.48 -31.76
CA ILE A 38 -4.94 -6.79 -33.04
C ILE A 38 -3.59 -6.06 -33.07
N GLN A 39 -2.89 -6.18 -34.19
CA GLN A 39 -1.71 -5.38 -34.49
C GLN A 39 -2.09 -4.22 -35.44
N PHE A 40 -1.94 -2.99 -34.96
CA PHE A 40 -2.12 -1.79 -35.76
C PHE A 40 -0.78 -1.16 -36.13
N ILE A 41 -0.72 -0.53 -37.30
CA ILE A 41 0.31 0.45 -37.65
C ILE A 41 -0.35 1.82 -37.78
N ALA A 42 0.21 2.80 -37.07
CA ALA A 42 -0.25 4.18 -37.11
C ALA A 42 0.87 5.09 -37.62
N LYS A 43 0.56 5.95 -38.58
CA LYS A 43 1.48 6.97 -39.10
C LYS A 43 0.66 8.14 -39.61
N ASP A 44 1.06 9.37 -39.25
CA ASP A 44 0.43 10.60 -39.74
C ASP A 44 -1.10 10.62 -39.50
N ASN A 45 -1.56 10.14 -38.33
CA ASN A 45 -2.98 9.95 -37.94
C ASN A 45 -3.81 8.97 -38.80
N GLU A 46 -3.17 8.22 -39.71
CA GLU A 46 -3.77 7.09 -40.40
C GLU A 46 -3.46 5.78 -39.67
N ILE A 47 -4.46 4.92 -39.54
CA ILE A 47 -4.31 3.58 -38.94
C ILE A 47 -4.55 2.51 -40.00
N LYS A 48 -3.74 1.45 -39.99
CA LYS A 48 -3.95 0.23 -40.78
C LYS A 48 -3.83 -0.98 -39.87
N VAL A 49 -4.63 -2.00 -40.17
CA VAL A 49 -4.56 -3.30 -39.49
C VAL A 49 -3.52 -4.15 -40.18
N ILE A 50 -2.57 -4.69 -39.42
CA ILE A 50 -1.59 -5.68 -39.90
C ILE A 50 -2.20 -7.07 -39.81
N GLU A 51 -2.66 -7.45 -38.62
CA GLU A 51 -3.27 -8.76 -38.35
C GLU A 51 -4.22 -8.71 -37.14
N CYS A 52 -5.15 -9.65 -37.07
CA CYS A 52 -6.03 -9.87 -35.92
C CYS A 52 -5.97 -11.36 -35.54
N ASN A 53 -5.47 -11.66 -34.35
CA ASN A 53 -5.46 -13.00 -33.79
C ASN A 53 -6.59 -13.11 -32.75
N VAL A 54 -7.51 -14.06 -32.94
CA VAL A 54 -8.61 -14.32 -31.98
C VAL A 54 -8.11 -15.19 -30.83
N ARG A 55 -7.10 -14.68 -30.12
CA ARG A 55 -6.52 -15.27 -28.92
C ARG A 55 -6.02 -14.18 -27.97
N ALA A 56 -5.98 -14.47 -26.68
CA ALA A 56 -5.28 -13.63 -25.70
C ALA A 56 -3.80 -13.44 -26.10
N SER A 57 -3.31 -12.20 -25.96
CA SER A 57 -1.89 -11.89 -26.10
C SER A 57 -1.11 -12.39 -24.88
N ARG A 58 0.16 -12.79 -25.06
CA ARG A 58 1.07 -13.04 -23.92
C ARG A 58 1.30 -11.80 -23.05
N SER A 59 1.01 -10.61 -23.58
CA SER A 59 1.04 -9.35 -22.83
C SER A 59 -0.26 -9.05 -22.08
N PHE A 60 -1.30 -9.87 -22.21
CA PHE A 60 -2.58 -9.67 -21.55
C PHE A 60 -2.48 -9.58 -20.01
N PRO A 61 -1.70 -10.44 -19.31
CA PRO A 61 -1.50 -10.30 -17.87
C PRO A 61 -0.78 -9.00 -17.47
N PHE A 62 0.15 -8.52 -18.31
CA PHE A 62 0.83 -7.25 -18.07
C PHE A 62 -0.14 -6.07 -18.20
N VAL A 63 -1.00 -6.07 -19.22
CA VAL A 63 -2.04 -5.05 -19.39
C VAL A 63 -3.00 -5.05 -18.20
N SER A 64 -3.48 -6.23 -17.79
CA SER A 64 -4.37 -6.38 -16.62
C SER A 64 -3.78 -5.75 -15.35
N LYS A 65 -2.49 -6.00 -15.08
CA LYS A 65 -1.75 -5.38 -13.98
C LYS A 65 -1.68 -3.85 -14.15
N VAL A 66 -1.10 -3.35 -15.24
CA VAL A 66 -0.93 -1.90 -15.44
C VAL A 66 -2.26 -1.13 -15.32
N MET A 67 -3.37 -1.69 -15.83
CA MET A 67 -4.68 -1.05 -15.77
C MET A 67 -5.38 -1.19 -14.40
N ASN A 68 -4.85 -2.02 -13.51
CA ASN A 68 -5.46 -2.41 -12.24
C ASN A 68 -6.87 -3.00 -12.40
N VAL A 69 -7.05 -3.84 -13.40
CA VAL A 69 -8.31 -4.53 -13.71
C VAL A 69 -8.01 -6.00 -13.93
N ASP A 70 -8.72 -6.90 -13.24
CA ASP A 70 -8.62 -8.34 -13.49
C ASP A 70 -9.35 -8.72 -14.79
N LEU A 71 -8.65 -8.52 -15.90
CA LEU A 71 -9.17 -8.83 -17.23
C LEU A 71 -9.34 -10.35 -17.43
N ILE A 72 -8.62 -11.18 -16.67
CA ILE A 72 -8.72 -12.65 -16.75
C ILE A 72 -10.01 -13.11 -16.10
N GLU A 73 -10.33 -12.60 -14.90
CA GLU A 73 -11.59 -12.90 -14.23
C GLU A 73 -12.77 -12.40 -15.08
N MET A 74 -12.70 -11.18 -15.60
CA MET A 74 -13.72 -10.61 -16.48
C MET A 74 -13.93 -11.45 -17.74
N ALA A 75 -12.86 -11.80 -18.44
CA ALA A 75 -12.93 -12.66 -19.63
C ALA A 75 -13.53 -14.03 -19.29
N THR A 76 -13.11 -14.63 -18.17
CA THR A 76 -13.63 -15.93 -17.71
C THR A 76 -15.12 -15.87 -17.44
N LYS A 77 -15.59 -14.86 -16.70
CA LYS A 77 -17.02 -14.63 -16.40
C LYS A 77 -17.83 -14.46 -17.69
N ALA A 78 -17.32 -13.68 -18.65
CA ALA A 78 -17.95 -13.48 -19.94
C ALA A 78 -18.08 -14.79 -20.74
N MET A 79 -17.02 -15.62 -20.77
CA MET A 79 -17.05 -16.91 -21.48
C MET A 79 -18.06 -17.90 -20.90
N ILE A 80 -18.26 -17.92 -19.58
CA ILE A 80 -19.18 -18.85 -18.90
C ILE A 80 -20.59 -18.26 -18.67
N GLY A 81 -20.87 -17.06 -19.20
CA GLY A 81 -22.17 -16.40 -19.05
C GLY A 81 -22.49 -15.95 -17.62
N LYS A 82 -21.49 -15.77 -16.75
CA LYS A 82 -21.70 -15.20 -15.42
C LYS A 82 -21.79 -13.67 -15.50
N PRO A 83 -22.53 -13.02 -14.59
CA PRO A 83 -22.56 -11.56 -14.51
C PRO A 83 -21.14 -11.00 -14.29
N PHE A 84 -20.80 -9.94 -15.00
CA PHE A 84 -19.56 -9.19 -14.84
C PHE A 84 -19.83 -7.70 -15.06
N VAL A 85 -18.91 -6.86 -14.60
CA VAL A 85 -18.98 -5.40 -14.83
C VAL A 85 -18.39 -5.10 -16.20
N GLU A 86 -19.21 -4.66 -17.14
CA GLU A 86 -18.75 -4.17 -18.43
C GLU A 86 -17.98 -2.85 -18.25
N TYR A 87 -16.80 -2.74 -18.87
CA TYR A 87 -15.95 -1.53 -18.82
C TYR A 87 -15.70 -1.01 -17.39
N PRO A 88 -15.04 -1.80 -16.51
CA PRO A 88 -14.76 -1.35 -15.15
C PRO A 88 -13.94 -0.05 -15.15
N PRO A 89 -14.17 0.84 -14.16
CA PRO A 89 -13.45 2.09 -14.09
C PRO A 89 -11.95 1.83 -13.93
N VAL A 90 -11.17 2.34 -14.87
CA VAL A 90 -9.72 2.19 -14.84
C VAL A 90 -9.12 3.35 -14.05
N ASN A 91 -8.65 3.09 -12.84
CA ASN A 91 -8.03 4.11 -11.99
C ASN A 91 -6.50 4.05 -12.09
N ILE A 92 -5.97 4.55 -13.21
CA ILE A 92 -4.52 4.70 -13.40
C ILE A 92 -4.10 6.07 -12.83
N PRO A 93 -3.11 6.13 -11.93
CA PRO A 93 -2.56 7.41 -11.49
C PRO A 93 -2.05 8.24 -12.67
N LYS A 94 -2.18 9.58 -12.61
CA LYS A 94 -1.77 10.48 -13.71
C LYS A 94 -0.29 10.32 -14.11
N ASN A 95 0.57 10.08 -13.12
CA ASN A 95 2.01 9.88 -13.30
C ASN A 95 2.35 8.41 -13.07
N TYR A 96 1.84 7.53 -13.94
CA TYR A 96 2.11 6.10 -13.88
C TYR A 96 2.21 5.52 -15.29
N VAL A 97 3.30 4.81 -15.54
CA VAL A 97 3.58 4.15 -16.81
C VAL A 97 4.15 2.77 -16.53
N GLY A 98 3.51 1.74 -17.08
CA GLY A 98 4.06 0.41 -17.20
C GLY A 98 4.87 0.28 -18.49
N ILE A 99 6.07 -0.27 -18.39
CA ILE A 99 6.91 -0.62 -19.53
C ILE A 99 7.28 -2.09 -19.50
N LYS A 100 7.22 -2.72 -20.67
CA LYS A 100 7.70 -4.08 -20.89
C LYS A 100 8.82 -4.08 -21.92
N VAL A 101 10.00 -4.53 -21.50
CA VAL A 101 11.23 -4.60 -22.31
C VAL A 101 11.58 -6.06 -22.58
N PRO A 102 11.94 -6.42 -23.82
CA PRO A 102 12.40 -7.77 -24.14
C PRO A 102 13.80 -8.02 -23.60
N GLN A 103 14.02 -9.22 -23.07
CA GLN A 103 15.32 -9.73 -22.64
C GLN A 103 15.89 -10.66 -23.72
N PHE A 104 17.17 -10.47 -24.05
CA PHE A 104 17.87 -11.26 -25.05
C PHE A 104 19.08 -11.97 -24.43
N SER A 105 19.25 -13.26 -24.73
CA SER A 105 20.38 -14.06 -24.24
C SER A 105 21.46 -14.25 -25.32
N PHE A 106 21.87 -13.16 -26.00
CA PHE A 106 22.87 -13.25 -27.07
C PHE A 106 24.24 -13.78 -26.60
N SER A 107 24.58 -13.58 -25.33
CA SER A 107 25.79 -14.14 -24.71
C SER A 107 25.81 -15.68 -24.70
N ARG A 108 24.63 -16.32 -24.67
CA ARG A 108 24.49 -17.79 -24.67
C ARG A 108 24.31 -18.39 -26.07
N LEU A 109 23.97 -17.56 -27.06
CA LEU A 109 23.71 -17.99 -28.43
C LEU A 109 24.88 -17.60 -29.33
N SER A 110 25.87 -18.49 -29.44
CA SER A 110 27.03 -18.31 -30.33
C SER A 110 26.59 -18.22 -31.79
N GLY A 111 27.05 -17.19 -32.52
CA GLY A 111 26.76 -17.00 -33.95
C GLY A 111 25.51 -16.15 -34.28
N ALA A 112 24.65 -15.85 -33.31
CA ALA A 112 23.50 -14.96 -33.54
C ALA A 112 23.93 -13.48 -33.70
N ASP A 113 23.44 -12.79 -34.73
CA ASP A 113 23.60 -11.34 -34.88
C ASP A 113 22.68 -10.61 -33.87
N PRO A 114 23.19 -9.71 -33.02
CA PRO A 114 22.36 -8.92 -32.11
C PRO A 114 21.54 -7.82 -32.82
N VAL A 115 21.48 -7.80 -34.16
CA VAL A 115 20.51 -6.98 -34.92
C VAL A 115 19.18 -7.70 -35.01
N LEU A 116 18.15 -7.07 -34.45
CA LEU A 116 16.81 -7.62 -34.41
C LEU A 116 16.07 -7.37 -35.72
N GLY A 117 15.56 -8.45 -36.32
CA GLY A 117 14.68 -8.41 -37.49
C GLY A 117 13.19 -8.38 -37.11
N VAL A 118 12.35 -8.85 -38.04
CA VAL A 118 10.90 -9.03 -37.83
C VAL A 118 10.57 -10.26 -36.98
N GLU A 119 11.53 -11.16 -36.77
CA GLU A 119 11.39 -12.38 -36.00
C GLU A 119 11.47 -12.11 -34.48
N MET A 120 10.69 -12.88 -33.71
CA MET A 120 10.73 -12.83 -32.26
C MET A 120 11.97 -13.56 -31.71
N ALA A 121 13.06 -12.82 -31.51
CA ALA A 121 14.32 -13.35 -30.98
C ALA A 121 14.47 -13.22 -29.44
N SER A 122 13.45 -12.73 -28.72
CA SER A 122 13.50 -12.54 -27.27
C SER A 122 13.40 -13.86 -26.51
N THR A 123 14.24 -14.06 -25.49
CA THR A 123 14.22 -15.24 -24.61
C THR A 123 13.35 -15.05 -23.37
N GLY A 124 13.01 -13.80 -23.06
CA GLY A 124 12.18 -13.41 -21.92
C GLY A 124 11.78 -11.95 -22.03
N GLU A 125 11.05 -11.45 -21.05
CA GLU A 125 10.56 -10.08 -20.99
C GLU A 125 10.55 -9.61 -19.54
N VAL A 126 10.87 -8.35 -19.30
CA VAL A 126 10.83 -7.72 -17.98
C VAL A 126 9.80 -6.60 -18.01
N ALA A 127 8.91 -6.59 -17.02
CA ALA A 127 7.94 -5.53 -16.81
C ALA A 127 8.34 -4.70 -15.60
N CYS A 128 8.34 -3.38 -15.76
CA CYS A 128 8.56 -2.44 -14.66
C CYS A 128 7.56 -1.28 -14.74
N PHE A 129 7.36 -0.64 -13.61
CA PHE A 129 6.50 0.52 -13.46
C PHE A 129 7.36 1.76 -13.15
N GLY A 130 6.80 2.94 -13.32
CA GLY A 130 7.47 4.21 -13.02
C GLY A 130 6.55 5.40 -13.23
N ARG A 131 7.00 6.59 -12.81
CA ARG A 131 6.19 7.82 -12.89
C ARG A 131 6.07 8.35 -14.30
N ASP A 132 7.13 8.15 -15.08
CA ASP A 132 7.17 8.44 -16.50
C ASP A 132 7.80 7.29 -17.29
N ARG A 133 7.70 7.36 -18.62
CA ARG A 133 8.28 6.36 -19.53
C ARG A 133 9.80 6.23 -19.43
N TYR A 134 10.50 7.25 -18.95
CA TYR A 134 11.97 7.26 -18.92
C TYR A 134 12.45 6.52 -17.67
N GLU A 135 11.83 6.78 -16.52
CA GLU A 135 12.07 6.06 -15.26
C GLU A 135 11.75 4.57 -15.41
N ALA A 136 10.54 4.25 -15.89
CA ALA A 136 10.10 2.86 -16.07
C ALA A 136 11.01 2.10 -17.07
N TYR A 137 11.47 2.77 -18.13
CA TYR A 137 12.37 2.19 -19.12
C TYR A 137 13.77 1.91 -18.54
N LEU A 138 14.29 2.84 -17.74
CA LEU A 138 15.59 2.68 -17.10
C LEU A 138 15.57 1.51 -16.09
N LYS A 139 14.53 1.45 -15.24
CA LYS A 139 14.27 0.35 -14.31
C LYS A 139 14.17 -0.98 -15.05
N ALA A 140 13.40 -1.04 -16.14
CA ALA A 140 13.26 -2.25 -16.95
C ALA A 140 14.58 -2.70 -17.57
N LEU A 141 15.38 -1.77 -18.12
CA LEU A 141 16.68 -2.11 -18.68
C LEU A 141 17.62 -2.70 -17.63
N ILE A 142 17.76 -2.05 -16.47
CA ILE A 142 18.65 -2.53 -15.40
C ILE A 142 18.22 -3.92 -14.93
N SER A 143 16.91 -4.15 -14.78
CA SER A 143 16.34 -5.45 -14.41
C SER A 143 16.59 -6.55 -15.46
N THR A 144 16.87 -6.22 -16.73
CA THR A 144 17.33 -7.20 -17.73
C THR A 144 18.81 -7.57 -17.62
N GLY A 145 19.56 -6.90 -16.72
CA GLY A 145 21.02 -7.01 -16.57
C GLY A 145 21.80 -5.94 -17.33
N PHE A 146 21.14 -4.90 -17.87
CA PHE A 146 21.80 -3.79 -18.55
C PHE A 146 22.56 -2.91 -17.55
N LYS A 147 23.87 -2.74 -17.75
CA LYS A 147 24.69 -1.85 -16.93
C LYS A 147 24.64 -0.43 -17.49
N LEU A 148 24.42 0.55 -16.62
CA LEU A 148 24.46 1.97 -17.02
C LEU A 148 25.89 2.42 -17.34
N PRO A 149 26.08 3.32 -18.32
CA PRO A 149 27.39 3.81 -18.67
C PRO A 149 27.98 4.72 -17.59
N ASN A 150 29.25 4.53 -17.26
CA ASN A 150 29.97 5.38 -16.31
C ASN A 150 30.52 6.64 -16.98
N LYS A 151 31.41 6.49 -17.98
CA LYS A 151 32.09 7.63 -18.62
C LYS A 151 32.27 7.49 -20.13
N ASN A 152 32.46 6.29 -20.66
CA ASN A 152 32.93 6.12 -22.04
C ASN A 152 31.84 5.50 -22.93
N ILE A 153 31.41 6.22 -23.96
CA ILE A 153 30.34 5.78 -24.87
C ILE A 153 30.87 5.74 -26.30
N LEU A 154 30.73 4.59 -26.97
CA LEU A 154 31.04 4.42 -28.39
C LEU A 154 29.78 4.59 -29.24
N VAL A 155 29.86 5.42 -30.27
CA VAL A 155 28.76 5.69 -31.20
C VAL A 155 29.19 5.39 -32.64
N SER A 156 28.44 4.52 -33.32
CA SER A 156 28.63 4.17 -34.73
C SER A 156 27.30 4.24 -35.45
N ILE A 157 27.14 5.18 -36.39
CA ILE A 157 25.89 5.43 -37.09
C ILE A 157 26.13 5.40 -38.59
N GLY A 158 25.42 4.50 -39.29
CA GLY A 158 25.57 4.36 -40.74
C GLY A 158 24.87 5.47 -41.53
N SER A 159 23.56 5.63 -41.35
CA SER A 159 22.73 6.51 -42.20
C SER A 159 22.81 7.98 -41.79
N TYR A 160 22.93 8.90 -42.77
CA TYR A 160 22.92 10.35 -42.52
C TYR A 160 21.62 10.82 -41.84
N LYS A 161 20.47 10.27 -42.23
CA LYS A 161 19.18 10.59 -41.61
C LYS A 161 19.17 10.28 -40.11
N GLU A 162 19.77 9.15 -39.72
CA GLU A 162 19.84 8.73 -38.32
C GLU A 162 20.87 9.56 -37.54
N LYS A 163 21.97 9.96 -38.17
CA LYS A 163 22.96 10.90 -37.60
C LYS A 163 22.29 12.22 -37.22
N MET A 164 21.51 12.80 -38.13
CA MET A 164 20.75 14.02 -37.88
C MET A 164 19.71 13.85 -36.76
N GLU A 165 18.98 12.71 -36.75
CA GLU A 165 17.98 12.45 -35.70
C GLU A 165 18.61 12.25 -34.30
N MET A 166 19.82 11.68 -34.24
CA MET A 166 20.55 11.42 -33.00
C MET A 166 21.35 12.63 -32.47
N LEU A 167 21.62 13.63 -33.31
CA LEU A 167 22.44 14.79 -32.96
C LEU A 167 22.01 15.49 -31.65
N PRO A 168 20.72 15.75 -31.37
CA PRO A 168 20.30 16.35 -30.10
C PRO A 168 20.67 15.48 -28.90
N SER A 169 20.54 14.16 -29.03
CA SER A 169 20.87 13.21 -27.96
C SER A 169 22.38 13.13 -27.72
N ILE A 170 23.20 13.18 -28.78
CA ILE A 170 24.66 13.19 -28.67
C ILE A 170 25.15 14.46 -27.97
N ARG A 171 24.53 15.63 -28.27
CA ARG A 171 24.81 16.88 -27.55
C ARG A 171 24.53 16.77 -26.06
N LYS A 172 23.41 16.15 -25.67
CA LYS A 172 23.08 15.91 -24.25
C LYS A 172 24.14 15.05 -23.57
N LEU A 173 24.58 13.95 -24.20
CA LEU A 173 25.64 13.11 -23.64
C LEU A 173 26.94 13.90 -23.39
N HIS A 174 27.33 14.75 -24.33
CA HIS A 174 28.51 15.60 -24.15
C HIS A 174 28.33 16.62 -23.01
N GLN A 175 27.17 17.26 -22.90
CA GLN A 175 26.86 18.20 -21.81
C GLN A 175 26.89 17.55 -20.42
N MET A 176 26.58 16.25 -20.34
CA MET A 176 26.68 15.48 -19.10
C MET A 176 28.12 15.06 -18.73
N GLY A 177 29.10 15.35 -19.60
CA GLY A 177 30.51 15.03 -19.35
C GLY A 177 30.94 13.62 -19.75
N TYR A 178 30.17 12.91 -20.57
CA TYR A 178 30.59 11.61 -21.12
C TYR A 178 31.69 11.78 -22.19
N ASN A 179 32.68 10.89 -22.16
CA ASN A 179 33.69 10.78 -23.21
C ASN A 179 33.10 10.02 -24.40
N LEU A 180 32.99 10.71 -25.52
CA LEU A 180 32.46 10.14 -26.75
C LEU A 180 33.59 9.56 -27.61
N PHE A 181 33.38 8.32 -28.03
CA PHE A 181 34.18 7.63 -29.04
C PHE A 181 33.31 7.37 -30.27
N ALA A 182 33.86 7.51 -31.46
CA ALA A 182 33.11 7.26 -32.69
C ALA A 182 33.97 6.69 -33.82
N THR A 183 33.29 6.00 -34.74
CA THR A 183 33.89 5.45 -35.96
C THR A 183 34.07 6.53 -37.03
N ALA A 184 34.93 6.33 -38.03
CA ALA A 184 35.46 7.39 -38.93
C ALA A 184 34.38 8.39 -39.40
N GLY A 185 33.43 7.90 -40.20
CA GLY A 185 32.37 8.76 -40.74
C GLY A 185 31.34 9.26 -39.71
N THR A 186 31.32 8.70 -38.50
CA THR A 186 30.49 9.22 -37.39
C THR A 186 31.25 10.29 -36.61
N ALA A 187 32.56 10.12 -36.41
CA ALA A 187 33.43 11.06 -35.73
C ALA A 187 33.52 12.38 -36.48
N ASP A 188 33.71 12.34 -37.81
CA ASP A 188 33.80 13.54 -38.64
C ASP A 188 32.50 14.35 -38.56
N PHE A 189 31.35 13.69 -38.70
CA PHE A 189 30.04 14.33 -38.56
C PHE A 189 29.85 14.98 -37.18
N ILE A 190 30.23 14.31 -36.10
CA ILE A 190 30.08 14.85 -34.73
C ILE A 190 31.03 16.05 -34.51
N ARG A 191 32.26 16.01 -35.04
CA ARG A 191 33.22 17.13 -34.98
C ARG A 191 32.77 18.34 -35.77
N GLU A 192 32.24 18.14 -36.98
CA GLU A 192 31.66 19.22 -37.80
C GLU A 192 30.55 19.97 -37.07
N HIS A 193 29.83 19.29 -36.18
CA HIS A 193 28.77 19.89 -35.35
C HIS A 193 29.27 20.43 -34.00
N GLY A 194 30.59 20.55 -33.81
CA GLY A 194 31.23 21.23 -32.69
C GLY A 194 31.37 20.40 -31.40
N ILE A 195 31.33 19.08 -31.48
CA ILE A 195 31.41 18.19 -30.32
C ILE A 195 32.76 17.41 -30.35
N PRO A 196 33.57 17.46 -29.28
CA PRO A 196 34.82 16.71 -29.22
C PRO A 196 34.54 15.21 -29.13
N VAL A 197 35.15 14.44 -30.03
CA VAL A 197 34.99 12.97 -30.11
C VAL A 197 36.30 12.31 -30.50
N LYS A 198 36.63 11.22 -29.80
CA LYS A 198 37.81 10.39 -30.08
C LYS A 198 37.49 9.40 -31.19
N TYR A 199 38.37 9.31 -32.17
CA TYR A 199 38.21 8.40 -33.31
C TYR A 199 38.68 6.99 -32.93
N LEU A 200 37.90 5.97 -33.32
CA LEU A 200 38.28 4.55 -33.24
C LEU A 200 38.06 3.86 -34.60
N GLU A 201 39.05 3.08 -35.03
CA GLU A 201 39.08 2.33 -36.29
C GLU A 201 38.27 1.02 -36.15
N LEU A 202 37.43 0.71 -37.15
CA LEU A 202 36.40 -0.34 -37.06
C LEU A 202 36.91 -1.77 -37.31
N LEU A 203 38.18 -1.97 -37.69
CA LEU A 203 38.95 -3.22 -37.81
C LEU A 203 40.11 -2.96 -38.80
N ALA A 204 41.37 -3.15 -38.36
CA ALA A 204 42.54 -3.12 -39.23
C ALA A 204 42.43 -4.19 -40.34
N GLY A 205 42.86 -3.86 -41.56
CA GLY A 205 43.25 -4.89 -42.52
C GLY A 205 44.51 -5.59 -42.01
N GLU A 206 44.77 -6.82 -42.45
CA GLU A 206 45.93 -7.63 -42.04
C GLU A 206 47.31 -7.01 -42.36
N GLU A 207 47.38 -5.77 -42.88
CA GLU A 207 48.59 -5.15 -43.41
C GLU A 207 48.97 -3.77 -42.81
N GLU A 208 48.29 -3.25 -41.78
CA GLU A 208 48.71 -1.99 -41.15
C GLU A 208 48.97 -2.12 -39.64
N ASP A 209 50.23 -1.90 -39.25
CA ASP A 209 50.71 -1.69 -37.87
C ASP A 209 50.08 -0.42 -37.27
N LEU A 210 48.81 -0.52 -36.89
CA LEU A 210 48.09 0.56 -36.20
C LEU A 210 48.44 0.56 -34.71
N LYS A 211 48.76 1.75 -34.17
CA LYS A 211 48.95 1.97 -32.74
C LYS A 211 47.70 1.48 -31.96
N SER A 212 47.94 0.66 -30.95
CA SER A 212 46.94 0.07 -30.03
C SER A 212 45.89 1.06 -29.50
N GLU A 213 46.24 2.34 -29.41
CA GLU A 213 45.39 3.43 -28.92
C GLU A 213 44.13 3.69 -29.77
N TYR A 214 44.12 3.32 -31.05
CA TYR A 214 43.00 3.62 -31.98
C TYR A 214 42.14 2.40 -32.34
N SER A 215 42.48 1.22 -31.81
CA SER A 215 41.83 -0.04 -32.17
C SER A 215 40.55 -0.29 -31.37
N LEU A 216 39.39 -0.27 -32.02
CA LEU A 216 38.09 -0.55 -31.39
C LEU A 216 38.05 -1.93 -30.71
N THR A 217 38.71 -2.93 -31.29
CA THR A 217 38.74 -4.29 -30.73
C THR A 217 39.46 -4.33 -29.39
N GLN A 218 40.55 -3.58 -29.24
CA GLN A 218 41.32 -3.50 -28.01
C GLN A 218 40.60 -2.68 -26.93
N HIS A 219 39.91 -1.60 -27.32
CA HIS A 219 39.08 -0.81 -26.40
C HIS A 219 37.90 -1.61 -25.85
N LEU A 220 37.26 -2.45 -26.66
CA LEU A 220 36.22 -3.37 -26.20
C LEU A 220 36.81 -4.49 -25.32
N ALA A 221 37.93 -5.10 -25.71
CA ALA A 221 38.56 -6.20 -24.97
C ALA A 221 39.06 -5.76 -23.57
N ASN A 222 39.55 -4.53 -23.45
CA ASN A 222 40.02 -3.95 -22.19
C ASN A 222 38.89 -3.31 -21.35
N ASN A 223 37.62 -3.46 -21.74
CA ASN A 223 36.45 -2.85 -21.08
C ASN A 223 36.56 -1.32 -20.91
N LEU A 224 37.19 -0.64 -21.87
CA LEU A 224 37.31 0.83 -21.85
C LEU A 224 36.03 1.53 -22.30
N ILE A 225 35.09 0.80 -22.92
CA ILE A 225 33.81 1.32 -23.41
C ILE A 225 32.69 0.75 -22.53
N ASP A 226 31.90 1.64 -21.92
CA ASP A 226 30.79 1.25 -21.03
C ASP A 226 29.47 1.04 -21.80
N LEU A 227 29.31 1.66 -22.97
CA LEU A 227 28.10 1.56 -23.80
C LEU A 227 28.45 1.67 -25.28
N TYR A 228 27.89 0.77 -26.09
CA TYR A 228 28.01 0.82 -27.55
C TYR A 228 26.65 1.08 -28.21
N ILE A 229 26.54 2.21 -28.90
CA ILE A 229 25.39 2.55 -29.75
C ILE A 229 25.77 2.27 -31.21
N ASN A 230 25.25 1.19 -31.78
CA ASN A 230 25.49 0.80 -33.17
C ASN A 230 24.19 0.85 -33.96
N LEU A 231 24.06 1.84 -34.85
CA LEU A 231 22.91 1.99 -35.72
C LEU A 231 23.29 1.50 -37.13
N PRO A 232 22.95 0.24 -37.48
CA PRO A 232 23.32 -0.31 -38.78
C PRO A 232 22.57 0.40 -39.89
N SER A 233 23.27 0.82 -40.95
CA SER A 233 22.63 1.27 -42.19
C SER A 233 21.81 0.12 -42.79
N SER A 234 20.59 0.41 -43.26
CA SER A 234 19.73 -0.56 -43.94
C SER A 234 20.50 -1.30 -45.04
N ASN A 235 20.93 -2.53 -44.75
CA ASN A 235 21.47 -3.42 -45.76
C ASN A 235 20.29 -4.00 -46.54
N LYS A 236 20.06 -3.46 -47.74
CA LYS A 236 18.97 -3.86 -48.64
C LYS A 236 19.06 -5.30 -49.17
N PHE A 237 20.03 -6.12 -48.79
CA PHE A 237 20.16 -7.46 -49.34
C PHE A 237 20.65 -8.48 -48.31
N ARG A 238 19.84 -9.53 -48.13
CA ARG A 238 20.23 -10.85 -47.61
C ARG A 238 21.42 -11.34 -48.43
N ARG A 239 22.64 -11.09 -47.96
CA ARG A 239 23.87 -11.64 -48.56
C ARG A 239 24.19 -12.99 -47.89
N PRO A 240 24.79 -13.94 -48.62
CA PRO A 240 25.00 -15.33 -48.18
C PRO A 240 25.82 -15.43 -46.88
N ALA A 241 25.63 -16.55 -46.18
CA ALA A 241 26.14 -16.86 -44.83
C ALA A 241 27.67 -16.68 -44.63
N ASN A 242 28.45 -16.56 -45.70
CA ASN A 242 29.91 -16.43 -45.64
C ASN A 242 30.42 -14.97 -45.57
N TYR A 243 29.56 -13.95 -45.67
CA TYR A 243 29.99 -12.55 -45.58
C TYR A 243 29.68 -11.95 -44.20
N MET A 244 30.58 -12.20 -43.23
CA MET A 244 30.53 -11.54 -41.92
C MET A 244 30.91 -10.06 -42.08
N SER A 245 29.93 -9.16 -42.05
CA SER A 245 30.21 -7.72 -42.12
C SER A 245 31.09 -7.26 -40.95
N LYS A 246 31.95 -6.25 -41.17
CA LYS A 246 32.73 -5.60 -40.08
C LYS A 246 31.83 -5.14 -38.92
N GLY A 247 30.61 -4.68 -39.24
CA GLY A 247 29.58 -4.31 -38.26
C GLY A 247 29.05 -5.48 -37.43
N TYR A 248 28.86 -6.66 -38.02
CA TYR A 248 28.49 -7.88 -37.29
C TYR A 248 29.55 -8.24 -36.26
N ARG A 249 30.83 -8.28 -36.68
CA ARG A 249 31.96 -8.66 -35.81
C ARG A 249 32.03 -7.76 -34.57
N THR A 250 31.97 -6.44 -34.75
CA THR A 250 32.07 -5.50 -33.61
C THR A 250 30.88 -5.56 -32.66
N ARG A 251 29.66 -5.75 -33.16
CA ARG A 251 28.49 -5.95 -32.28
C ARG A 251 28.57 -7.26 -31.50
N ARG A 252 29.04 -8.33 -32.16
CA ARG A 252 29.23 -9.62 -31.50
C ARG A 252 30.28 -9.54 -30.40
N MET A 253 31.42 -8.90 -30.69
CA MET A 253 32.44 -8.64 -29.67
C MET A 253 31.90 -7.86 -28.48
N ALA A 254 31.09 -6.82 -28.71
CA ALA A 254 30.47 -6.08 -27.60
C ALA A 254 29.59 -6.99 -26.73
N VAL A 255 28.80 -7.88 -27.32
CA VAL A 255 28.02 -8.87 -26.57
C VAL A 255 28.92 -9.85 -25.80
N ASP A 256 29.99 -10.34 -26.44
CA ASP A 256 30.91 -11.32 -25.85
C ASP A 256 31.70 -10.73 -24.66
N TYR A 257 32.10 -9.45 -24.75
CA TYR A 257 32.72 -8.69 -23.65
C TYR A 257 31.70 -8.08 -22.67
N GLN A 258 30.41 -8.43 -22.79
CA GLN A 258 29.34 -7.92 -21.92
C GLN A 258 29.18 -6.38 -21.93
N THR A 259 29.62 -5.71 -22.99
CA THR A 259 29.37 -4.29 -23.22
C THR A 259 27.91 -4.10 -23.66
N PRO A 260 27.12 -3.30 -22.94
CA PRO A 260 25.75 -2.95 -23.32
C PRO A 260 25.67 -2.42 -24.76
N LEU A 261 24.75 -2.97 -25.56
CA LEU A 261 24.60 -2.67 -26.98
C LEU A 261 23.19 -2.15 -27.29
N VAL A 262 23.11 -1.01 -27.97
CA VAL A 262 21.84 -0.42 -28.45
C VAL A 262 21.85 -0.31 -29.97
N THR A 263 20.87 -0.95 -30.62
CA THR A 263 20.80 -1.07 -32.09
C THR A 263 19.67 -0.31 -32.77
N ASN A 264 18.88 0.48 -32.02
CA ASN A 264 17.74 1.22 -32.55
C ASN A 264 17.76 2.68 -32.13
N VAL A 265 17.53 3.59 -33.08
CA VAL A 265 17.51 5.05 -32.88
C VAL A 265 16.53 5.46 -31.78
N LYS A 266 15.30 4.92 -31.78
CA LYS A 266 14.29 5.32 -30.80
C LYS A 266 14.64 4.87 -29.40
N ASN A 267 15.15 3.63 -29.25
CA ASN A 267 15.60 3.13 -27.95
C ASN A 267 16.79 3.94 -27.43
N ALA A 268 17.74 4.30 -28.31
CA ALA A 268 18.87 5.15 -27.94
C ALA A 268 18.43 6.54 -27.45
N LYS A 269 17.43 7.15 -28.11
CA LYS A 269 16.86 8.43 -27.67
C LYS A 269 16.21 8.35 -26.30
N ILE A 270 15.38 7.32 -26.04
CA ILE A 270 14.74 7.13 -24.73
C ILE A 270 15.79 6.85 -23.65
N LEU A 271 16.79 6.01 -23.94
CA LEU A 271 17.88 5.71 -23.00
C LEU A 271 18.66 6.98 -22.61
N ILE A 272 19.12 7.76 -23.59
CA ILE A 272 19.91 8.98 -23.33
C ILE A 272 19.07 10.00 -22.54
N GLU A 273 17.80 10.16 -22.90
CA GLU A 273 16.88 11.02 -22.17
C GLU A 273 16.68 10.54 -20.72
N ALA A 274 16.53 9.23 -20.50
CA ALA A 274 16.38 8.65 -19.17
C ALA A 274 17.64 8.84 -18.30
N ILE A 275 18.83 8.65 -18.88
CA ILE A 275 20.11 8.88 -18.19
C ILE A 275 20.23 10.37 -17.82
N SER A 276 19.83 11.28 -18.71
CA SER A 276 19.90 12.73 -18.47
C SER A 276 19.04 13.22 -17.31
N ARG A 277 17.99 12.49 -16.94
CA ARG A 277 17.06 12.86 -15.87
C ARG A 277 17.50 12.42 -14.47
N GLN A 278 18.53 11.59 -14.36
CA GLN A 278 19.13 11.16 -13.08
C GLN A 278 18.10 10.70 -12.03
N PHE A 279 17.31 9.69 -12.36
CA PHE A 279 16.33 9.14 -11.43
C PHE A 279 17.00 8.44 -10.23
N GLU A 280 16.42 8.62 -9.04
CA GLU A 280 16.74 7.82 -7.88
C GLU A 280 16.15 6.42 -8.03
N MET A 281 16.97 5.39 -7.86
CA MET A 281 16.62 3.99 -8.15
C MET A 281 16.16 3.23 -6.90
N ALA A 282 15.67 3.92 -5.88
CA ALA A 282 15.07 3.30 -4.70
C ALA A 282 13.75 2.62 -5.07
N VAL A 283 13.44 1.50 -4.39
CA VAL A 283 12.16 0.80 -4.55
C VAL A 283 11.08 1.65 -3.91
N GLN A 284 10.08 2.05 -4.70
CA GLN A 284 8.96 2.90 -4.26
C GLN A 284 7.63 2.15 -4.35
N PRO A 285 6.55 2.64 -3.70
CA PRO A 285 5.22 2.04 -3.80
C PRO A 285 4.67 1.93 -5.23
N ILE A 286 5.16 2.75 -6.16
CA ILE A 286 4.79 2.69 -7.58
C ILE A 286 5.41 1.49 -8.31
N ASP A 287 6.46 0.89 -7.76
CA ASP A 287 7.24 -0.17 -8.40
C ASP A 287 6.64 -1.57 -8.20
N PHE A 288 5.61 -1.68 -7.36
CA PHE A 288 4.87 -2.92 -7.15
C PHE A 288 3.37 -2.69 -7.27
N GLN A 289 2.65 -3.79 -7.47
CA GLN A 289 1.21 -3.78 -7.47
C GLN A 289 0.73 -5.01 -6.74
N THR A 290 -0.12 -4.80 -5.74
CA THR A 290 -0.80 -5.85 -5.00
C THR A 290 -2.23 -5.99 -5.53
N SER A 291 -2.76 -7.22 -5.50
CA SER A 291 -4.17 -7.48 -5.83
C SER A 291 -5.12 -7.02 -4.72
N HIS A 292 -4.58 -6.51 -3.60
CA HIS A 292 -5.30 -6.21 -2.37
C HIS A 292 -4.94 -4.82 -1.88
N ARG A 293 -5.91 -4.13 -1.28
CA ARG A 293 -5.69 -2.82 -0.68
C ARG A 293 -4.84 -2.97 0.58
N THR A 294 -3.66 -2.37 0.56
CA THR A 294 -2.82 -2.21 1.75
C THR A 294 -3.17 -0.90 2.45
N VAL A 295 -3.38 -0.96 3.76
CA VAL A 295 -3.61 0.21 4.61
C VAL A 295 -2.52 0.24 5.68
N VAL A 296 -2.05 1.44 6.01
CA VAL A 296 -1.11 1.67 7.09
C VAL A 296 -1.89 2.27 8.26
N LEU A 297 -1.95 1.55 9.37
CA LEU A 297 -2.49 2.00 10.64
C LEU A 297 -1.35 2.40 11.59
N PRO A 298 -1.61 3.24 12.60
CA PRO A 298 -0.66 3.43 13.70
C PRO A 298 -0.48 2.12 14.49
N GLY A 299 0.58 2.06 15.31
CA GLY A 299 0.78 0.96 16.24
C GLY A 299 -0.40 0.80 17.21
N LEU A 300 -1.09 -0.34 17.15
CA LEU A 300 -2.36 -0.54 17.87
C LEU A 300 -2.16 -0.75 19.37
N ILE A 301 -3.23 -0.52 20.14
CA ILE A 301 -3.24 -0.55 21.60
C ILE A 301 -4.26 -1.58 22.08
N ASN A 302 -3.81 -2.57 22.87
CA ASN A 302 -4.71 -3.44 23.62
C ASN A 302 -4.72 -3.05 25.10
N VAL A 303 -5.87 -2.60 25.61
CA VAL A 303 -6.00 -2.10 27.00
C VAL A 303 -6.20 -3.20 28.05
N ALA A 304 -6.45 -4.43 27.61
CA ALA A 304 -6.68 -5.58 28.48
C ALA A 304 -5.96 -6.81 27.91
N ALA A 305 -4.65 -6.89 28.17
CA ALA A 305 -3.84 -8.08 27.88
C ALA A 305 -3.82 -9.00 29.11
N PHE A 306 -4.39 -10.20 28.97
CA PHE A 306 -4.39 -11.21 30.02
C PHE A 306 -3.04 -11.96 30.05
N VAL A 307 -2.41 -12.02 31.22
CA VAL A 307 -1.14 -12.74 31.43
C VAL A 307 -1.36 -13.74 32.57
N PRO A 308 -1.46 -15.06 32.29
CA PRO A 308 -1.82 -16.06 33.30
C PRO A 308 -0.94 -16.04 34.56
N GLY A 309 0.38 -16.05 34.37
CA GLY A 309 1.38 -16.00 35.43
C GLY A 309 1.96 -14.60 35.69
N VAL A 310 1.14 -13.55 35.65
CA VAL A 310 1.61 -12.15 35.78
C VAL A 310 2.48 -11.90 37.04
N ALA A 311 2.12 -12.50 38.18
CA ALA A 311 2.86 -12.37 39.44
C ALA A 311 3.54 -13.67 39.89
N ASN A 312 3.66 -14.65 39.00
CA ASN A 312 4.41 -15.89 39.28
C ASN A 312 5.91 -15.65 39.05
N PRO A 313 6.79 -15.98 40.01
CA PRO A 313 8.23 -15.84 39.82
C PRO A 313 8.70 -16.62 38.59
N ASP A 314 9.55 -15.98 37.79
CA ASP A 314 10.20 -16.57 36.63
C ASP A 314 9.30 -17.02 35.46
N SER A 315 8.06 -16.53 35.39
CA SER A 315 7.16 -16.85 34.27
C SER A 315 7.64 -16.29 32.93
N SER A 316 7.52 -17.09 31.86
CA SER A 316 7.76 -16.68 30.46
C SER A 316 6.52 -16.08 29.79
N ASP A 317 5.36 -16.10 30.44
CA ASP A 317 4.08 -15.69 29.83
C ASP A 317 4.11 -14.25 29.33
N PHE A 318 4.79 -13.36 30.06
CA PHE A 318 4.92 -11.95 29.69
C PHE A 318 5.65 -11.77 28.35
N GLN A 319 6.71 -12.55 28.14
CA GLN A 319 7.46 -12.55 26.89
C GLN A 319 6.61 -13.09 25.74
N SER A 320 5.90 -14.19 25.98
CA SER A 320 4.96 -14.80 25.02
C SER A 320 3.86 -13.83 24.58
N VAL A 321 3.20 -13.15 25.52
CA VAL A 321 2.10 -12.22 25.24
C VAL A 321 2.59 -10.99 24.48
N THR A 322 3.71 -10.38 24.90
CA THR A 322 4.28 -9.22 24.18
C THR A 322 4.76 -9.59 22.78
N LYS A 323 5.30 -10.81 22.61
CA LYS A 323 5.71 -11.36 21.32
C LYS A 323 4.51 -11.53 20.38
N ALA A 324 3.43 -12.15 20.84
CA ALA A 324 2.20 -12.31 20.05
C ALA A 324 1.54 -10.96 19.74
N SER A 325 1.57 -10.02 20.69
CA SER A 325 1.00 -8.68 20.55
C SER A 325 1.66 -7.90 19.42
N ILE A 326 3.00 -7.83 19.40
CA ILE A 326 3.70 -7.11 18.34
C ILE A 326 3.52 -7.77 16.97
N SER A 327 3.48 -9.12 16.91
CA SER A 327 3.21 -9.85 15.66
C SER A 327 1.82 -9.56 15.10
N ALA A 328 0.83 -9.33 15.97
CA ALA A 328 -0.53 -8.97 15.61
C ALA A 328 -0.74 -7.46 15.36
N GLY A 329 0.31 -6.63 15.51
CA GLY A 329 0.26 -5.18 15.27
C GLY A 329 0.01 -4.32 16.51
N PHE A 330 -0.06 -4.90 17.71
CA PHE A 330 -0.18 -4.15 18.95
C PHE A 330 1.20 -3.72 19.47
N SER A 331 1.54 -2.44 19.33
CA SER A 331 2.81 -1.86 19.79
C SER A 331 2.77 -1.41 21.26
N MET A 332 1.57 -1.35 21.85
CA MET A 332 1.35 -1.03 23.25
C MET A 332 0.30 -1.96 23.85
N ILE A 333 0.58 -2.51 25.03
CA ILE A 333 -0.39 -3.30 25.78
C ILE A 333 -0.52 -2.86 27.23
N ARG A 334 -1.73 -2.92 27.78
CA ARG A 334 -1.94 -2.77 29.21
C ARG A 334 -2.26 -4.13 29.82
N VAL A 335 -1.43 -4.53 30.77
CA VAL A 335 -1.50 -5.84 31.40
C VAL A 335 -2.56 -5.83 32.50
N MET A 336 -3.45 -6.82 32.45
CA MET A 336 -4.46 -7.02 33.47
C MET A 336 -3.79 -7.41 34.79
N PRO A 337 -4.22 -6.85 35.94
CA PRO A 337 -3.65 -7.18 37.23
C PRO A 337 -4.15 -8.51 37.80
N VAL A 338 -5.01 -9.21 37.08
CA VAL A 338 -5.59 -10.50 37.44
C VAL A 338 -5.06 -11.56 36.47
N GLY A 339 -4.35 -12.55 37.00
CA GLY A 339 -3.97 -13.78 36.32
C GLY A 339 -4.82 -14.97 36.78
N VAL A 340 -4.36 -16.20 36.53
CA VAL A 340 -5.08 -17.44 36.91
C VAL A 340 -4.98 -17.69 38.42
N ASP A 341 -3.75 -17.82 38.92
CA ASP A 341 -3.46 -18.05 40.34
C ASP A 341 -2.68 -16.90 40.98
N SER A 342 -2.51 -15.79 40.27
CA SER A 342 -1.63 -14.68 40.65
C SER A 342 -2.28 -13.33 40.40
N PHE A 343 -2.16 -12.40 41.36
CA PHE A 343 -2.81 -11.10 41.32
C PHE A 343 -1.83 -10.00 41.72
N LEU A 344 -1.86 -8.87 41.01
CA LEU A 344 -1.09 -7.67 41.34
C LEU A 344 -1.84 -6.84 42.37
N THR A 345 -1.79 -7.23 43.64
CA THR A 345 -2.53 -6.56 44.74
C THR A 345 -1.62 -5.74 45.66
N ASP A 346 -0.32 -5.99 45.65
CA ASP A 346 0.66 -5.36 46.53
C ASP A 346 1.99 -5.01 45.81
N ALA A 347 2.87 -4.30 46.51
CA ALA A 347 4.18 -3.89 45.98
C ALA A 347 5.11 -5.09 45.68
N ARG A 348 4.90 -6.23 46.35
CA ARG A 348 5.72 -7.44 46.13
C ARG A 348 5.35 -8.09 44.80
N ALA A 349 4.06 -8.29 44.55
CA ALA A 349 3.54 -8.82 43.30
C ALA A 349 3.91 -7.91 42.13
N LEU A 350 3.84 -6.59 42.31
CA LEU A 350 4.28 -5.62 41.31
C LEU A 350 5.77 -5.78 40.95
N LYS A 351 6.65 -5.94 41.94
CA LYS A 351 8.09 -6.18 41.70
C LYS A 351 8.35 -7.49 40.97
N ILE A 352 7.56 -8.55 41.24
CA ILE A 352 7.68 -9.82 40.51
C ILE A 352 7.29 -9.63 39.05
N ALA A 353 6.18 -8.93 38.78
CA ALA A 353 5.77 -8.62 37.40
C ALA A 353 6.81 -7.78 36.64
N GLN A 354 7.37 -6.74 37.30
CA GLN A 354 8.46 -5.93 36.75
C GLN A 354 9.75 -6.75 36.53
N HIS A 355 10.00 -7.77 37.33
CA HIS A 355 11.14 -8.66 37.11
C HIS A 355 10.90 -9.60 35.91
N ASN A 356 9.69 -10.13 35.77
CA ASN A 356 9.33 -10.99 34.64
C ASN A 356 9.43 -10.24 33.30
N SER A 357 9.09 -8.95 33.26
CA SER A 357 9.22 -8.14 32.05
C SER A 357 10.66 -7.86 31.64
N GLN A 358 11.63 -7.86 32.56
CA GLN A 358 13.05 -7.65 32.23
C GLN A 358 13.65 -8.78 31.38
N LYS A 359 13.04 -9.97 31.35
CA LYS A 359 13.52 -11.13 30.60
C LYS A 359 13.35 -11.02 29.08
N GLY A 360 12.58 -10.03 28.61
CA GLY A 360 12.46 -9.71 27.19
C GLY A 360 11.05 -9.28 26.82
N THR A 361 10.91 -8.02 26.46
CA THR A 361 9.66 -7.39 26.02
C THR A 361 9.80 -6.93 24.57
N TRP A 362 8.77 -7.16 23.77
CA TRP A 362 8.77 -6.84 22.34
C TRP A 362 7.89 -5.63 21.97
N CYS A 363 6.99 -5.23 22.85
CA CYS A 363 6.15 -4.04 22.73
C CYS A 363 6.13 -3.26 24.06
N ASP A 364 5.80 -1.97 24.00
CA ASP A 364 5.66 -1.16 25.22
C ASP A 364 4.47 -1.65 26.04
N TYR A 365 4.53 -1.46 27.36
CA TYR A 365 3.45 -1.91 28.21
C TYR A 365 3.20 -1.02 29.43
N ASN A 366 2.02 -1.19 30.02
CA ASN A 366 1.63 -0.61 31.30
C ASN A 366 1.15 -1.71 32.25
N LEU A 367 1.61 -1.66 33.50
CA LEU A 367 1.12 -2.50 34.58
C LEU A 367 -0.04 -1.83 35.31
N SER A 368 -0.82 -2.65 35.98
CA SER A 368 -2.01 -2.23 36.72
C SER A 368 -1.99 -2.87 38.10
N VAL A 369 -2.79 -2.34 39.03
CA VAL A 369 -2.96 -2.93 40.36
C VAL A 369 -4.42 -3.24 40.62
N ALA A 370 -4.72 -4.38 41.25
CA ALA A 370 -6.07 -4.81 41.61
C ALA A 370 -6.43 -4.36 43.03
N ALA A 371 -7.63 -3.82 43.20
CA ALA A 371 -8.21 -3.48 44.49
C ALA A 371 -8.72 -4.74 45.21
N THR A 372 -8.51 -4.79 46.52
CA THR A 372 -9.02 -5.82 47.43
C THR A 372 -9.72 -5.18 48.63
N THR A 373 -10.25 -5.97 49.55
CA THR A 373 -10.92 -5.44 50.75
C THR A 373 -9.98 -4.73 51.73
N SER A 374 -8.67 -4.94 51.66
CA SER A 374 -7.70 -4.49 52.68
C SER A 374 -6.51 -3.71 52.14
N ASN A 375 -6.36 -3.51 50.84
CA ASN A 375 -5.16 -2.90 50.25
C ASN A 375 -5.26 -1.40 49.93
N ALA A 376 -6.35 -0.71 50.33
CA ALA A 376 -6.56 0.72 50.02
C ALA A 376 -5.41 1.63 50.49
N ASP A 377 -4.84 1.36 51.66
CA ASP A 377 -3.73 2.15 52.21
C ASP A 377 -2.38 1.86 51.51
N GLN A 378 -2.24 0.67 50.90
CA GLN A 378 -1.01 0.22 50.25
C GLN A 378 -0.94 0.63 48.77
N ILE A 379 -2.08 0.66 48.07
CA ILE A 379 -2.13 1.01 46.65
C ILE A 379 -1.67 2.44 46.36
N GLY A 380 -1.85 3.37 47.31
CA GLY A 380 -1.38 4.75 47.16
C GLY A 380 0.15 4.86 47.01
N GLN A 381 0.90 3.93 47.60
CA GLN A 381 2.37 3.92 47.53
C GLN A 381 2.87 3.41 46.18
N VAL A 382 2.17 2.44 45.57
CA VAL A 382 2.51 1.86 44.27
C VAL A 382 1.86 2.60 43.10
N ALA A 383 0.97 3.56 43.36
CA ALA A 383 0.25 4.31 42.35
C ALA A 383 1.19 5.04 41.38
N ALA A 384 2.42 5.37 41.76
CA ALA A 384 3.41 5.98 40.86
C ALA A 384 3.92 5.02 39.78
N ASP A 385 3.97 3.72 40.08
CA ASP A 385 4.63 2.68 39.29
C ASP A 385 3.65 1.87 38.42
N VAL A 386 2.35 2.20 38.44
CA VAL A 386 1.30 1.53 37.65
C VAL A 386 0.46 2.55 36.87
N GLY A 387 -0.06 2.15 35.71
CA GLY A 387 -0.89 3.00 34.86
C GLY A 387 -2.32 3.18 35.37
N SER A 388 -2.86 2.23 36.14
CA SER A 388 -4.26 2.31 36.63
C SER A 388 -4.60 1.35 37.75
N LEU A 389 -5.70 1.66 38.43
CA LEU A 389 -6.36 0.81 39.41
C LEU A 389 -7.48 0.01 38.74
N TYR A 390 -7.50 -1.29 38.97
CA TYR A 390 -8.58 -2.20 38.59
C TYR A 390 -9.38 -2.58 39.82
N ILE A 391 -10.70 -2.40 39.78
CA ILE A 391 -11.60 -2.74 40.88
C ILE A 391 -12.46 -3.92 40.45
N PRO A 392 -12.07 -5.16 40.80
CA PRO A 392 -12.85 -6.35 40.51
C PRO A 392 -14.04 -6.49 41.45
N PHE A 393 -15.26 -6.63 40.93
CA PHE A 393 -16.45 -6.83 41.77
C PHE A 393 -16.73 -8.29 42.11
N ASN A 394 -16.25 -9.22 41.27
CA ASN A 394 -16.39 -10.66 41.50
C ASN A 394 -15.48 -11.18 42.61
N HIS A 395 -14.35 -10.52 42.87
CA HIS A 395 -13.33 -10.97 43.85
C HIS A 395 -13.44 -10.27 45.21
N LEU A 396 -14.36 -9.31 45.37
CA LEU A 396 -14.70 -8.70 46.66
C LEU A 396 -15.68 -9.64 47.41
N ALA A 397 -15.18 -10.78 47.90
CA ALA A 397 -15.99 -11.78 48.58
C ALA A 397 -16.39 -11.38 50.02
N GLY A 398 -17.69 -11.53 50.33
CA GLY A 398 -18.24 -11.76 51.67
C GLY A 398 -18.73 -10.53 52.45
N ASN A 399 -20.04 -10.47 52.76
CA ASN A 399 -20.79 -9.72 53.81
C ASN A 399 -20.36 -8.30 54.24
N ILE A 400 -19.39 -7.67 53.58
CA ILE A 400 -18.86 -6.35 53.83
C ILE A 400 -19.50 -5.39 52.82
N ASN A 401 -19.80 -4.17 53.27
CA ASN A 401 -20.36 -3.11 52.44
C ASN A 401 -19.41 -2.79 51.27
N LYS A 402 -19.62 -3.43 50.10
CA LYS A 402 -18.82 -3.26 48.87
C LYS A 402 -18.62 -1.78 48.51
N VAL A 403 -19.68 -0.98 48.68
CA VAL A 403 -19.66 0.47 48.42
C VAL A 403 -18.66 1.19 49.32
N GLY A 404 -18.57 0.80 50.60
CA GLY A 404 -17.61 1.36 51.55
C GLY A 404 -16.16 1.08 51.14
N THR A 405 -15.87 -0.16 50.75
CA THR A 405 -14.53 -0.56 50.25
C THR A 405 -14.14 0.22 49.00
N VAL A 406 -15.05 0.32 48.03
CA VAL A 406 -14.81 1.05 46.77
C VAL A 406 -14.62 2.54 47.05
N THR A 407 -15.38 3.12 47.99
CA THR A 407 -15.21 4.52 48.41
C THR A 407 -13.82 4.76 49.01
N SER A 408 -13.31 3.83 49.82
CA SER A 408 -11.94 3.93 50.36
C SER A 408 -10.88 3.93 49.26
N HIS A 409 -11.03 3.06 48.25
CA HIS A 409 -10.17 3.05 47.07
C HIS A 409 -10.28 4.33 46.25
N PHE A 410 -11.49 4.88 46.17
CA PHE A 410 -11.72 6.14 45.48
C PHE A 410 -10.99 7.30 46.16
N ALA A 411 -10.98 7.33 47.50
CA ALA A 411 -10.28 8.34 48.27
C ALA A 411 -8.74 8.17 48.25
N ALA A 412 -8.24 6.94 48.26
CA ALA A 412 -6.81 6.65 48.28
C ALA A 412 -6.12 6.80 46.91
N TRP A 413 -6.86 6.61 45.81
CA TRP A 413 -6.30 6.65 44.45
C TRP A 413 -6.17 8.08 43.89
N PRO A 414 -5.06 8.44 43.22
CA PRO A 414 -4.88 9.76 42.63
C PRO A 414 -6.00 10.11 41.64
N PRO A 415 -6.58 11.33 41.70
CA PRO A 415 -7.73 11.70 40.86
C PRO A 415 -7.38 11.84 39.38
N THR A 416 -6.11 12.00 39.04
CA THR A 416 -5.61 12.09 37.66
C THR A 416 -5.31 10.72 37.04
N LYS A 417 -5.37 9.62 37.80
CA LYS A 417 -5.06 8.29 37.27
C LYS A 417 -6.34 7.51 36.93
N PRO A 418 -6.38 6.79 35.79
CA PRO A 418 -7.55 6.02 35.38
C PRO A 418 -7.93 4.93 36.40
N ILE A 419 -9.24 4.66 36.48
CA ILE A 419 -9.84 3.58 37.26
C ILE A 419 -10.69 2.73 36.33
N ILE A 420 -10.50 1.43 36.42
CA ILE A 420 -11.18 0.42 35.62
C ILE A 420 -11.98 -0.51 36.52
N THR A 421 -13.15 -0.94 36.08
CA THR A 421 -13.97 -1.92 36.79
C THR A 421 -14.62 -2.92 35.83
N ASP A 422 -14.87 -4.14 36.30
CA ASP A 422 -15.65 -5.18 35.63
C ASP A 422 -17.07 -5.32 36.20
N ALA A 423 -17.54 -4.28 36.92
CA ALA A 423 -18.84 -4.26 37.58
C ALA A 423 -19.99 -4.51 36.59
N LYS A 424 -20.97 -5.33 37.00
CA LYS A 424 -22.16 -5.68 36.21
C LYS A 424 -23.45 -5.32 36.97
N ALA A 425 -24.52 -5.00 36.23
CA ALA A 425 -25.86 -4.76 36.77
C ALA A 425 -25.90 -3.75 37.94
N THR A 426 -26.31 -4.19 39.14
CA THR A 426 -26.44 -3.32 40.32
C THR A 426 -25.11 -2.81 40.85
N ASP A 427 -24.04 -3.60 40.70
CA ASP A 427 -22.69 -3.18 41.06
C ASP A 427 -22.22 -2.06 40.12
N LEU A 428 -22.54 -2.15 38.81
CA LEU A 428 -22.22 -1.10 37.84
C LEU A 428 -22.91 0.23 38.21
N ALA A 429 -24.21 0.22 38.48
CA ALA A 429 -24.93 1.41 38.91
C ALA A 429 -24.34 2.05 40.18
N SER A 430 -23.90 1.21 41.13
CA SER A 430 -23.28 1.67 42.37
C SER A 430 -21.96 2.38 42.12
N VAL A 431 -21.12 1.85 41.22
CA VAL A 431 -19.84 2.46 40.88
C VAL A 431 -20.02 3.75 40.09
N LEU A 432 -20.97 3.79 39.15
CA LEU A 432 -21.26 5.01 38.39
C LEU A 432 -21.74 6.15 39.31
N LEU A 433 -22.52 5.83 40.34
CA LEU A 433 -22.90 6.80 41.37
C LEU A 433 -21.67 7.32 42.13
N LEU A 434 -20.75 6.44 42.56
CA LEU A 434 -19.52 6.85 43.23
C LEU A 434 -18.61 7.71 42.34
N ALA A 435 -18.47 7.36 41.06
CA ALA A 435 -17.74 8.15 40.08
C ALA A 435 -18.35 9.54 39.88
N SER A 436 -19.68 9.63 39.84
CA SER A 436 -20.42 10.89 39.78
C SER A 436 -20.19 11.75 41.03
N LEU A 437 -20.33 11.16 42.23
CA LEU A 437 -20.14 11.86 43.51
C LEU A 437 -18.72 12.40 43.68
N HIS A 438 -17.71 11.65 43.23
CA HIS A 438 -16.32 12.08 43.27
C HIS A 438 -15.93 12.96 42.06
N SER A 439 -16.82 13.16 41.09
CA SER A 439 -16.51 13.82 39.82
C SER A 439 -15.22 13.27 39.21
N ARG A 440 -15.19 11.96 38.92
CA ARG A 440 -14.04 11.28 38.31
C ARG A 440 -14.44 10.44 37.12
N ASP A 441 -13.44 10.20 36.28
CA ASP A 441 -13.57 9.36 35.10
C ASP A 441 -13.54 7.90 35.51
N ILE A 442 -14.37 7.09 34.88
CA ILE A 442 -14.34 5.64 35.08
C ILE A 442 -14.48 4.88 33.78
N HIS A 443 -13.73 3.78 33.69
CA HIS A 443 -13.78 2.85 32.57
C HIS A 443 -14.42 1.51 32.99
N VAL A 444 -15.41 1.05 32.23
CA VAL A 444 -16.07 -0.25 32.43
C VAL A 444 -15.52 -1.24 31.41
N MET A 445 -14.88 -2.30 31.89
CA MET A 445 -14.21 -3.30 31.06
C MET A 445 -15.13 -4.47 30.75
N SER A 446 -14.99 -5.03 29.55
CA SER A 446 -15.67 -6.24 29.07
C SER A 446 -17.18 -6.19 29.24
N VAL A 447 -17.84 -5.15 28.70
CA VAL A 447 -19.30 -5.05 28.70
C VAL A 447 -19.89 -6.13 27.80
N THR A 448 -20.76 -6.97 28.37
CA THR A 448 -21.36 -8.11 27.65
C THR A 448 -22.88 -8.08 27.58
N SER A 449 -23.57 -7.35 28.45
CA SER A 449 -25.04 -7.39 28.54
C SER A 449 -25.71 -6.16 27.92
N LYS A 450 -26.91 -6.35 27.39
CA LYS A 450 -27.79 -5.28 26.90
C LYS A 450 -28.16 -4.28 28.00
N GLU A 451 -28.36 -4.75 29.22
CA GLU A 451 -28.70 -3.88 30.36
C GLU A 451 -27.55 -2.95 30.72
N ASP A 452 -26.32 -3.47 30.77
CA ASP A 452 -25.12 -2.69 31.12
C ASP A 452 -24.82 -1.62 30.06
N ILE A 453 -24.89 -1.96 28.76
CA ILE A 453 -24.60 -0.99 27.69
C ILE A 453 -25.66 0.12 27.64
N ASN A 454 -26.93 -0.21 27.88
CA ASN A 454 -28.00 0.79 27.97
C ASN A 454 -27.81 1.74 29.16
N LEU A 455 -27.39 1.20 30.31
CA LEU A 455 -27.09 2.00 31.50
C LEU A 455 -25.91 2.95 31.26
N ILE A 456 -24.87 2.49 30.55
CA ILE A 456 -23.72 3.31 30.17
C ILE A 456 -24.14 4.39 29.17
N ALA A 457 -24.94 4.05 28.15
CA ALA A 457 -25.46 5.00 27.18
C ALA A 457 -26.26 6.13 27.86
N LEU A 458 -27.17 5.76 28.77
CA LEU A 458 -27.93 6.73 29.58
C LEU A 458 -27.02 7.61 30.44
N SER A 459 -25.99 7.02 31.04
CA SER A 459 -25.03 7.74 31.87
C SER A 459 -24.23 8.76 31.06
N LYS A 460 -23.80 8.40 29.84
CA LYS A 460 -23.14 9.32 28.89
C LYS A 460 -24.06 10.46 28.47
N GLU A 461 -25.33 10.16 28.18
CA GLU A 461 -26.33 11.17 27.82
C GLU A 461 -26.54 12.20 28.95
N LYS A 462 -26.49 11.75 30.21
CA LYS A 462 -26.56 12.62 31.39
C LYS A 462 -25.24 13.34 31.73
N GLY A 463 -24.20 13.17 30.92
CA GLY A 463 -22.91 13.85 31.08
C GLY A 463 -22.00 13.25 32.14
N LEU A 464 -22.25 12.01 32.60
CA LEU A 464 -21.29 11.30 33.44
C LEU A 464 -20.06 10.93 32.60
N ARG A 465 -18.87 11.07 33.18
CA ARG A 465 -17.60 10.73 32.54
C ARG A 465 -17.31 9.23 32.66
N VAL A 466 -18.14 8.44 31.97
CA VAL A 466 -17.98 6.99 31.85
C VAL A 466 -17.51 6.63 30.45
N THR A 467 -16.61 5.66 30.37
CA THR A 467 -16.21 5.02 29.12
C THR A 467 -16.31 3.50 29.26
N CYS A 468 -16.39 2.77 28.16
CA CYS A 468 -16.42 1.32 28.19
C CYS A 468 -15.66 0.65 27.05
N ASP A 469 -15.24 -0.57 27.32
CA ASP A 469 -14.70 -1.49 26.32
C ASP A 469 -15.55 -2.75 26.18
N VAL A 470 -15.45 -3.36 25.00
CA VAL A 470 -16.06 -4.65 24.69
C VAL A 470 -14.97 -5.60 24.19
N ALA A 471 -14.99 -6.82 24.72
CA ALA A 471 -14.10 -7.87 24.25
C ALA A 471 -14.46 -8.24 22.81
N ILE A 472 -13.47 -8.30 21.92
CA ILE A 472 -13.70 -8.54 20.48
C ILE A 472 -14.48 -9.83 20.27
N TYR A 473 -14.19 -10.89 21.02
CA TYR A 473 -14.93 -12.16 20.95
C TYR A 473 -16.42 -12.02 21.26
N SER A 474 -16.82 -11.12 22.16
CA SER A 474 -18.24 -10.89 22.48
C SER A 474 -19.03 -10.36 21.27
N LEU A 475 -18.38 -9.69 20.32
CA LEU A 475 -19.01 -9.22 19.09
C LEU A 475 -19.23 -10.32 18.04
N PHE A 476 -18.48 -11.44 18.13
CA PHE A 476 -18.47 -12.48 17.10
C PHE A 476 -18.89 -13.87 17.59
N LEU A 477 -18.93 -14.09 18.90
CA LEU A 477 -19.31 -15.34 19.55
C LEU A 477 -20.41 -15.11 20.57
N SER A 478 -21.34 -16.04 20.62
CA SER A 478 -22.48 -16.03 21.55
C SER A 478 -22.54 -17.31 22.37
N THR A 479 -23.40 -17.32 23.39
CA THR A 479 -23.72 -18.54 24.14
C THR A 479 -24.35 -19.65 23.29
N GLU A 480 -24.91 -19.34 22.11
CA GLU A 480 -25.41 -20.37 21.18
C GLU A 480 -24.26 -21.17 20.54
N ASP A 481 -23.13 -20.50 20.28
CA ASP A 481 -21.96 -21.12 19.66
C ASP A 481 -21.17 -21.98 20.66
N TYR A 482 -21.10 -21.52 21.92
CA TYR A 482 -20.39 -22.19 23.01
C TYR A 482 -21.23 -22.20 24.30
N PRO A 483 -22.20 -23.13 24.43
CA PRO A 483 -23.11 -23.20 25.59
C PRO A 483 -22.41 -23.40 26.94
N GLN A 484 -21.21 -23.96 26.92
CA GLN A 484 -20.38 -24.20 28.10
C GLN A 484 -19.73 -22.94 28.69
N CYS A 485 -19.69 -21.82 27.95
CA CYS A 485 -19.06 -20.58 28.40
C CYS A 485 -20.13 -19.56 28.81
N THR A 486 -20.34 -19.39 30.12
CA THR A 486 -21.34 -18.47 30.68
C THR A 486 -20.95 -17.00 30.60
N HIS A 487 -19.72 -16.68 30.19
CA HIS A 487 -19.22 -15.31 30.08
C HIS A 487 -19.40 -14.71 28.67
N LEU A 488 -19.82 -15.51 27.69
CA LEU A 488 -20.22 -15.00 26.39
C LEU A 488 -21.59 -14.30 26.47
N PRO A 489 -21.84 -13.29 25.61
CA PRO A 489 -23.15 -12.67 25.51
C PRO A 489 -24.18 -13.64 24.92
N SER A 490 -25.45 -13.48 25.31
CA SER A 490 -26.54 -14.08 24.55
C SER A 490 -26.61 -13.45 23.15
N LYS A 491 -27.35 -14.05 22.23
CA LYS A 491 -27.51 -13.48 20.88
C LYS A 491 -28.20 -12.12 20.91
N GLU A 492 -29.19 -11.96 21.78
CA GLU A 492 -29.86 -10.68 22.00
C GLU A 492 -28.89 -9.63 22.55
N ASP A 493 -28.04 -10.02 23.50
CA ASP A 493 -27.01 -9.12 24.04
C ASP A 493 -25.99 -8.73 22.98
N GLN A 494 -25.53 -9.69 22.16
CA GLN A 494 -24.59 -9.44 21.08
C GLN A 494 -25.17 -8.48 20.04
N GLU A 495 -26.43 -8.66 19.63
CA GLU A 495 -27.12 -7.72 18.74
C GLU A 495 -27.19 -6.32 19.36
N ALA A 496 -27.50 -6.22 20.66
CA ALA A 496 -27.53 -4.94 21.36
C ALA A 496 -26.16 -4.25 21.40
N LEU A 497 -25.05 -5.00 21.54
CA LEU A 497 -23.70 -4.44 21.45
C LEU A 497 -23.40 -3.85 20.06
N TRP A 498 -23.85 -4.53 19.00
CA TRP A 498 -23.72 -4.03 17.62
C TRP A 498 -24.59 -2.79 17.35
N GLU A 499 -25.80 -2.73 17.90
CA GLU A 499 -26.66 -1.54 17.82
C GLU A 499 -26.08 -0.34 18.56
N HIS A 500 -25.37 -0.58 19.69
CA HIS A 500 -24.78 0.45 20.53
C HIS A 500 -23.28 0.70 20.25
N LEU A 501 -22.81 0.43 19.02
CA LEU A 501 -21.42 0.67 18.62
C LEU A 501 -20.92 2.10 18.90
N SER A 502 -21.79 3.10 18.78
CA SER A 502 -21.47 4.51 19.10
C SER A 502 -21.18 4.76 20.58
N THR A 503 -21.68 3.89 21.46
CA THR A 503 -21.45 3.94 22.91
C THR A 503 -20.15 3.25 23.29
N ILE A 504 -19.66 2.28 22.51
CA ILE A 504 -18.44 1.54 22.79
C ILE A 504 -17.21 2.39 22.43
N ASP A 505 -16.37 2.71 23.40
CA ASP A 505 -15.20 3.57 23.19
C ASP A 505 -13.96 2.78 22.75
N ILE A 506 -13.81 1.54 23.22
CA ILE A 506 -12.60 0.74 23.04
C ILE A 506 -12.96 -0.71 22.68
N PHE A 507 -12.13 -1.33 21.83
CA PHE A 507 -12.11 -2.79 21.68
C PHE A 507 -10.95 -3.38 22.45
N CYS A 508 -11.19 -4.46 23.18
CA CYS A 508 -10.16 -5.14 23.95
C CYS A 508 -10.13 -6.64 23.63
N ILE A 509 -9.03 -7.31 23.96
CA ILE A 509 -8.94 -8.77 23.87
C ILE A 509 -9.51 -9.39 25.16
N GLY A 510 -9.04 -8.92 26.31
CA GLY A 510 -9.51 -9.33 27.63
C GLY A 510 -9.09 -10.75 28.03
N GLY A 511 -9.66 -11.25 29.13
CA GLY A 511 -9.47 -12.64 29.60
C GLY A 511 -10.38 -13.66 28.92
N LEU A 512 -11.41 -13.20 28.19
CA LEU A 512 -12.44 -14.04 27.56
C LEU A 512 -11.87 -15.11 26.61
N PRO A 513 -10.89 -14.81 25.74
CA PRO A 513 -10.31 -15.85 24.87
C PRO A 513 -9.63 -16.98 25.66
N TYR A 514 -8.95 -16.65 26.76
CA TYR A 514 -8.30 -17.63 27.63
C TYR A 514 -9.32 -18.51 28.35
N GLU A 515 -10.38 -17.91 28.89
CA GLU A 515 -11.49 -18.65 29.52
C GLU A 515 -12.19 -19.58 28.54
N LEU A 516 -12.41 -19.13 27.30
CA LEU A 516 -13.05 -19.91 26.25
C LEU A 516 -12.21 -21.14 25.83
N ALA A 517 -10.88 -21.00 25.80
CA ALA A 517 -9.97 -22.08 25.46
C ALA A 517 -9.91 -23.19 26.54
N GLY A 518 -10.24 -22.88 27.78
CA GLY A 518 -10.30 -23.84 28.88
C GLY A 518 -8.99 -24.63 29.06
N LYS A 519 -9.01 -25.93 28.75
CA LYS A 519 -7.83 -26.82 28.92
C LYS A 519 -6.76 -26.64 27.85
N GLU A 520 -7.10 -26.06 26.70
CA GLU A 520 -6.17 -25.80 25.59
C GLU A 520 -5.61 -24.36 25.66
N ALA A 521 -5.89 -23.65 26.75
CA ALA A 521 -5.53 -22.26 26.94
C ALA A 521 -4.01 -22.07 26.99
N LYS A 522 -3.53 -21.14 26.16
CA LYS A 522 -2.17 -20.61 26.18
C LYS A 522 -2.22 -19.09 26.39
N PRO A 523 -1.14 -18.46 26.88
CA PRO A 523 -1.13 -17.01 27.09
C PRO A 523 -1.45 -16.18 25.84
N GLU A 524 -1.16 -16.70 24.65
CA GLU A 524 -1.27 -15.97 23.38
C GLU A 524 -2.67 -16.02 22.72
N VAL A 525 -3.62 -16.76 23.30
CA VAL A 525 -4.96 -16.98 22.73
C VAL A 525 -5.71 -15.65 22.57
N GLY A 526 -6.35 -15.45 21.41
CA GLY A 526 -7.19 -14.26 21.14
C GLY A 526 -6.44 -13.04 20.59
N ILE A 527 -5.10 -13.07 20.56
CA ILE A 527 -4.31 -11.90 20.12
C ILE A 527 -4.23 -11.84 18.60
N ALA A 528 -3.94 -12.97 17.95
CA ALA A 528 -3.69 -13.02 16.51
C ALA A 528 -4.96 -12.93 15.64
N ASP A 529 -6.11 -13.34 16.16
CA ASP A 529 -7.41 -13.32 15.46
C ASP A 529 -8.23 -12.04 15.71
N ALA A 530 -7.95 -11.29 16.78
CA ALA A 530 -8.64 -10.06 17.12
C ALA A 530 -8.77 -9.07 15.95
N LEU A 531 -7.64 -8.69 15.33
CA LEU A 531 -7.63 -7.71 14.25
C LEU A 531 -8.24 -8.26 12.93
N PRO A 532 -7.91 -9.48 12.47
CA PRO A 532 -8.58 -10.10 11.32
C PRO A 532 -10.12 -10.18 11.45
N LEU A 533 -10.65 -10.45 12.65
CA LEU A 533 -12.11 -10.46 12.88
C LEU A 533 -12.74 -9.09 12.62
N LEU A 534 -12.13 -8.03 13.17
CA LEU A 534 -12.60 -6.66 12.98
C LEU A 534 -12.49 -6.23 11.51
N LEU A 535 -11.40 -6.57 10.83
CA LEU A 535 -11.22 -6.23 9.42
C LEU A 535 -12.16 -7.02 8.49
N THR A 536 -12.52 -8.24 8.87
CA THR A 536 -13.58 -9.00 8.19
C THR A 536 -14.92 -8.26 8.32
N ALA A 537 -15.26 -7.76 9.51
CA ALA A 537 -16.46 -6.92 9.71
C ALA A 537 -16.41 -5.59 8.96
N VAL A 538 -15.23 -5.00 8.76
CA VAL A 538 -15.04 -3.82 7.90
C VAL A 538 -15.35 -4.15 6.44
N TRP A 539 -14.86 -5.28 5.95
CA TRP A 539 -15.14 -5.73 4.58
C TRP A 539 -16.63 -6.06 4.35
N GLU A 540 -17.32 -6.61 5.36
CA GLU A 540 -18.77 -6.84 5.36
C GLU A 540 -19.60 -5.54 5.44
N GLY A 541 -18.97 -4.39 5.67
CA GLY A 541 -19.64 -3.09 5.81
C GLY A 541 -20.30 -2.87 7.17
N ARG A 542 -19.99 -3.70 8.18
CA ARG A 542 -20.49 -3.56 9.57
C ARG A 542 -19.69 -2.54 10.39
N LEU A 543 -18.41 -2.35 10.04
CA LEU A 543 -17.50 -1.38 10.65
C LEU A 543 -16.79 -0.57 9.56
N THR A 544 -16.21 0.57 9.93
CA THR A 544 -15.26 1.30 9.09
C THR A 544 -13.83 1.14 9.60
N LEU A 545 -12.83 1.43 8.75
CA LEU A 545 -11.42 1.46 9.21
C LEU A 545 -11.18 2.54 10.27
N ASP A 546 -11.95 3.64 10.21
CA ASP A 546 -11.89 4.72 11.20
C ASP A 546 -12.47 4.26 12.54
N ASP A 547 -13.54 3.46 12.53
CA ASP A 547 -14.09 2.84 13.74
C ASP A 547 -13.10 1.91 14.44
N VAL A 548 -12.33 1.14 13.67
CA VAL A 548 -11.28 0.26 14.20
C VAL A 548 -10.12 1.08 14.75
N THR A 549 -9.67 2.10 14.01
CA THR A 549 -8.53 2.95 14.43
C THR A 549 -8.87 3.75 15.68
N SER A 550 -10.05 4.37 15.74
CA SER A 550 -10.49 5.12 16.91
C SER A 550 -10.57 4.25 18.18
N ARG A 551 -11.09 3.01 18.06
CA ARG A 551 -11.29 2.10 19.21
C ARG A 551 -10.06 1.29 19.61
N LEU A 552 -9.08 1.12 18.72
CA LEU A 552 -7.82 0.42 19.01
C LEU A 552 -6.60 1.35 19.11
N TYR A 553 -6.75 2.66 18.90
CA TYR A 553 -5.64 3.62 19.01
C TYR A 553 -6.06 4.92 19.69
N ASP A 554 -6.91 5.75 19.07
CA ASP A 554 -7.15 7.12 19.54
C ASP A 554 -7.84 7.18 20.92
N ASN A 555 -8.91 6.41 21.10
CA ASN A 555 -9.66 6.35 22.35
C ASN A 555 -8.85 5.70 23.48
N PRO A 556 -8.23 4.52 23.31
CA PRO A 556 -7.33 3.95 24.31
C PRO A 556 -6.24 4.91 24.76
N LYS A 557 -5.58 5.58 23.82
CA LYS A 557 -4.50 6.52 24.08
C LYS A 557 -4.97 7.72 24.90
N ARG A 558 -6.13 8.27 24.55
CA ARG A 558 -6.74 9.41 25.27
C ARG A 558 -7.25 9.02 26.66
N ILE A 559 -7.95 7.89 26.78
CA ILE A 559 -8.60 7.45 28.03
C ILE A 559 -7.57 7.04 29.08
N PHE A 560 -6.49 6.39 28.64
CA PHE A 560 -5.44 5.89 29.53
C PHE A 560 -4.17 6.76 29.57
N GLU A 561 -4.21 7.95 28.94
CA GLU A 561 -3.10 8.91 28.93
C GLU A 561 -1.75 8.30 28.47
N LEU A 562 -1.82 7.45 27.45
CA LEU A 562 -0.66 6.70 26.94
C LEU A 562 0.27 7.60 26.10
N HIS A 563 1.55 7.23 26.03
CA HIS A 563 2.57 8.01 25.30
C HIS A 563 2.44 7.89 23.78
N ASP A 564 3.06 8.84 23.08
CA ASP A 564 3.15 8.84 21.61
C ASP A 564 4.23 7.87 21.12
N GLN A 565 3.89 7.05 20.10
CA GLN A 565 4.82 6.19 19.39
C GLN A 565 4.86 6.60 17.89
N PRO A 566 5.56 7.70 17.52
CA PRO A 566 5.52 8.24 16.16
C PRO A 566 6.12 7.31 15.11
N ASP A 567 7.07 6.46 15.51
CA ASP A 567 7.77 5.52 14.63
C ASP A 567 7.16 4.11 14.66
N ALA A 568 5.90 3.98 15.09
CA ALA A 568 5.16 2.72 15.14
C ALA A 568 4.02 2.70 14.10
N SER A 569 4.02 1.70 13.23
CA SER A 569 3.01 1.53 12.17
C SER A 569 2.76 0.06 11.84
N VAL A 570 1.53 -0.24 11.45
CA VAL A 570 1.07 -1.58 11.07
C VAL A 570 0.55 -1.54 9.64
N GLU A 571 1.15 -2.30 8.75
CA GLU A 571 0.72 -2.45 7.36
C GLU A 571 -0.12 -3.71 7.21
N ILE A 572 -1.33 -3.54 6.70
CA ILE A 572 -2.35 -4.59 6.66
C ILE A 572 -2.94 -4.70 5.26
N GLU A 573 -3.07 -5.91 4.76
CA GLU A 573 -3.83 -6.21 3.55
C GLU A 573 -5.30 -6.46 3.90
N VAL A 574 -6.13 -5.42 3.79
CA VAL A 574 -7.50 -5.42 4.30
C VAL A 574 -8.40 -6.39 3.53
N ASP A 575 -8.21 -6.49 2.22
CA ASP A 575 -9.13 -7.24 1.35
C ASP A 575 -8.73 -8.69 1.11
N ARG A 576 -7.55 -9.13 1.57
CA ARG A 576 -7.03 -10.47 1.25
C ARG A 576 -7.75 -11.54 2.07
N PRO A 577 -8.53 -12.45 1.44
CA PRO A 577 -9.10 -13.58 2.15
C PRO A 577 -8.02 -14.65 2.38
N TYR A 578 -7.99 -15.21 3.58
CA TYR A 578 -7.17 -16.37 3.90
C TYR A 578 -7.90 -17.29 4.89
N VAL A 579 -7.55 -18.56 4.87
CA VAL A 579 -8.05 -19.51 5.87
C VAL A 579 -7.24 -19.28 7.14
N PHE A 580 -7.89 -18.81 8.19
CA PHE A 580 -7.23 -18.55 9.46
C PHE A 580 -6.80 -19.87 10.09
N GLN A 581 -5.51 -19.97 10.41
CA GLN A 581 -4.95 -21.05 11.19
C GLN A 581 -3.94 -20.44 12.16
N SER A 582 -4.15 -20.70 13.45
CA SER A 582 -3.22 -20.28 14.48
C SER A 582 -2.13 -21.35 14.68
N GLU A 583 -0.86 -20.95 14.59
CA GLU A 583 0.27 -21.85 14.74
C GLU A 583 0.48 -22.25 16.20
N GLY A 584 -0.04 -23.43 16.57
CA GLY A 584 0.16 -24.01 17.89
C GLY A 584 -0.58 -23.32 19.02
N VAL A 585 -1.45 -22.33 18.74
CA VAL A 585 -2.35 -21.69 19.71
C VAL A 585 -3.79 -22.03 19.33
N TRP A 586 -4.63 -22.30 20.32
CA TRP A 586 -6.04 -22.61 20.07
C TRP A 586 -6.81 -21.35 19.68
N SER A 587 -7.72 -21.46 18.70
CA SER A 587 -8.67 -20.41 18.34
C SER A 587 -9.99 -21.01 17.88
N PRO A 588 -11.14 -20.42 18.27
CA PRO A 588 -12.46 -20.86 17.81
C PRO A 588 -12.72 -20.55 16.33
N PHE A 589 -11.82 -19.79 15.67
CA PHE A 589 -11.92 -19.40 14.27
C PHE A 589 -10.99 -20.20 13.35
N ASN A 590 -10.27 -21.21 13.87
CA ASN A 590 -9.43 -22.08 13.06
C ASN A 590 -10.23 -22.75 11.92
N GLY A 591 -9.75 -22.61 10.69
CA GLY A 591 -10.41 -23.13 9.48
C GLY A 591 -11.47 -22.21 8.87
N LYS A 592 -11.82 -21.09 9.52
CA LYS A 592 -12.72 -20.08 8.93
C LYS A 592 -11.95 -19.16 7.99
N THR A 593 -12.63 -18.63 6.98
CA THR A 593 -12.06 -17.63 6.07
C THR A 593 -12.19 -16.25 6.70
N LEU A 594 -11.06 -15.62 7.01
CA LEU A 594 -10.99 -14.24 7.51
C LEU A 594 -10.33 -13.34 6.45
N ARG A 595 -10.45 -12.02 6.64
CA ARG A 595 -9.79 -11.00 5.84
C ARG A 595 -9.00 -10.06 6.73
N GLY A 596 -7.94 -9.45 6.19
CA GLY A 596 -7.09 -8.55 6.97
C GLY A 596 -5.89 -9.28 7.56
N SER A 597 -4.83 -9.46 6.75
CA SER A 597 -3.56 -10.03 7.23
C SER A 597 -2.54 -8.94 7.51
N VAL A 598 -1.94 -9.00 8.70
CA VAL A 598 -0.81 -8.13 9.06
C VAL A 598 0.41 -8.53 8.22
N GLN A 599 0.92 -7.60 7.42
CA GLN A 599 2.08 -7.83 6.55
C GLN A 599 3.36 -7.31 7.17
N ARG A 600 3.31 -6.13 7.81
CA ARG A 600 4.50 -5.53 8.39
C ARG A 600 4.15 -4.74 9.64
N VAL A 601 4.95 -4.90 10.67
CA VAL A 601 4.87 -4.07 11.88
C VAL A 601 6.21 -3.39 12.07
N THR A 602 6.18 -2.05 12.07
CA THR A 602 7.31 -1.20 12.39
C THR A 602 7.13 -0.69 13.81
N PHE A 603 8.18 -0.78 14.62
CA PHE A 603 8.20 -0.31 16.00
C PHE A 603 9.57 0.29 16.30
N GLN A 604 9.60 1.49 16.90
CA GLN A 604 10.81 2.30 17.12
C GLN A 604 11.67 2.47 15.83
N GLY A 605 11.01 2.64 14.68
CA GLY A 605 11.68 2.83 13.39
C GLY A 605 12.30 1.58 12.78
N LYS A 606 12.15 0.40 13.42
CA LYS A 606 12.62 -0.89 12.91
C LYS A 606 11.46 -1.82 12.54
N THR A 607 11.62 -2.61 11.49
CA THR A 607 10.68 -3.69 11.16
C THR A 607 10.79 -4.80 12.21
N SER A 608 9.76 -4.95 13.03
CA SER A 608 9.69 -5.97 14.08
C SER A 608 9.02 -7.24 13.59
N CYS A 609 8.00 -7.14 12.74
CA CYS A 609 7.30 -8.29 12.16
C CYS A 609 7.17 -8.13 10.64
N LEU A 610 7.34 -9.23 9.89
CA LEU A 610 7.09 -9.33 8.45
C LEU A 610 6.35 -10.65 8.18
N ASP A 611 5.18 -10.56 7.53
CA ASP A 611 4.28 -11.68 7.23
C ASP A 611 3.91 -12.56 8.44
N GLY A 612 3.79 -11.94 9.63
CA GLY A 612 3.48 -12.63 10.88
C GLY A 612 4.70 -13.19 11.61
N GLU A 613 5.86 -13.24 10.96
CA GLU A 613 7.12 -13.69 11.55
C GLU A 613 7.92 -12.53 12.16
N LEU A 614 8.47 -12.76 13.34
CA LEU A 614 9.36 -11.80 14.01
C LEU A 614 10.74 -11.80 13.39
N VAL A 615 11.24 -10.59 13.12
CA VAL A 615 12.60 -10.38 12.62
C VAL A 615 13.59 -10.45 13.79
N GLY A 616 14.77 -11.05 13.58
CA GLY A 616 15.77 -11.26 14.63
C GLY A 616 16.33 -9.98 15.29
N ASP A 617 16.21 -8.82 14.65
CA ASP A 617 16.59 -7.48 15.19
C ASP A 617 15.37 -6.64 15.62
N ALA A 618 14.26 -7.28 15.98
CA ALA A 618 13.08 -6.58 16.46
C ALA A 618 13.38 -5.73 17.72
N ALA A 619 12.79 -4.54 17.77
CA ALA A 619 13.00 -3.60 18.87
C ALA A 619 12.41 -4.15 20.18
N ARG A 620 13.00 -3.73 21.31
CA ARG A 620 12.51 -4.12 22.64
C ARG A 620 11.58 -3.06 23.20
N GLY A 621 10.51 -3.52 23.83
CA GLY A 621 9.54 -2.68 24.50
C GLY A 621 10.00 -2.21 25.88
N THR A 622 9.37 -1.15 26.38
CA THR A 622 9.69 -0.51 27.65
C THR A 622 8.50 -0.43 28.59
N ASP A 623 8.76 -0.37 29.90
CA ASP A 623 7.72 -0.10 30.90
C ASP A 623 7.38 1.38 30.89
N MET A 624 6.13 1.70 30.58
CA MET A 624 5.63 3.06 30.47
C MET A 624 4.69 3.43 31.62
N SER A 625 4.62 2.60 32.66
CA SER A 625 3.72 2.79 33.82
C SER A 625 4.03 4.06 34.64
N ALA A 626 5.28 4.52 34.61
CA ALA A 626 5.74 5.73 35.28
C ALA A 626 5.71 6.99 34.38
N HIS A 627 5.37 6.84 33.09
CA HIS A 627 5.34 7.95 32.15
C HIS A 627 4.20 8.91 32.49
N ARG A 628 4.50 10.20 32.72
CA ARG A 628 3.49 11.25 32.93
C ARG A 628 3.46 12.15 31.70
N LEU A 629 2.29 12.33 31.10
CA LEU A 629 2.08 13.44 30.18
C LEU A 629 2.21 14.74 30.98
N ALA A 630 3.18 15.58 30.66
CA ALA A 630 3.26 16.92 31.22
C ALA A 630 1.97 17.68 30.83
N PRO A 631 1.33 18.44 31.73
CA PRO A 631 0.19 19.26 31.34
C PRO A 631 0.63 20.21 30.22
N PRO A 632 -0.26 20.54 29.25
CA PRO A 632 0.08 21.52 28.24
C PRO A 632 0.52 22.79 28.96
N ALA A 633 1.75 23.21 28.69
CA ALA A 633 2.31 24.43 29.26
C ALA A 633 1.28 25.55 29.04
N SER A 634 0.76 26.10 30.14
CA SER A 634 -0.04 27.32 30.07
C SER A 634 0.75 28.33 29.24
N PRO A 635 0.12 29.09 28.32
CA PRO A 635 0.85 30.05 27.51
C PRO A 635 1.59 30.98 28.46
N SER A 636 2.91 30.92 28.42
CA SER A 636 3.78 31.76 29.21
C SER A 636 3.41 33.21 28.87
N ILE A 637 2.85 33.90 29.85
CA ILE A 637 2.71 35.35 29.81
C ILE A 637 4.13 35.87 29.63
N LYS A 638 4.45 36.33 28.42
CA LYS A 638 5.71 37.01 28.13
C LYS A 638 5.80 38.20 29.07
N GLU A 639 6.71 38.14 30.03
CA GLU A 639 7.22 39.35 30.68
C GLU A 639 7.71 40.33 29.60
N PRO A 640 7.45 41.63 29.74
CA PRO A 640 7.88 42.60 28.75
C PRO A 640 9.41 42.70 28.78
N PRO A 641 10.08 42.76 27.61
CA PRO A 641 11.53 42.79 27.58
C PRO A 641 12.04 44.13 28.12
N ARG A 642 12.98 44.05 29.05
CA ARG A 642 13.83 45.19 29.45
C ARG A 642 14.64 45.66 28.24
N SER A 643 14.51 46.94 27.94
CA SER A 643 15.20 47.67 26.88
C SER A 643 16.74 47.62 26.99
N PRO A 644 17.45 47.59 25.86
CA PRO A 644 18.68 48.34 25.68
C PRO A 644 18.45 49.61 24.85
N ARG A 645 19.20 50.65 25.21
CA ARG A 645 19.22 52.00 24.61
C ARG A 645 19.82 52.02 23.19
N ARG A 646 19.55 53.15 22.50
CA ARG A 646 20.07 53.69 21.22
C ARG A 646 19.23 53.34 19.99
N ASP A 647 18.97 54.23 19.03
CA ASP A 647 19.26 55.65 18.85
C ASP A 647 18.24 56.21 17.85
N VAL A 648 18.11 57.52 17.82
CA VAL A 648 17.13 58.32 17.07
C VAL A 648 17.34 58.26 15.55
N SER A 649 16.27 58.00 14.78
CA SER A 649 16.11 58.62 13.45
C SER A 649 14.65 58.63 12.97
N VAL A 650 14.24 59.84 12.59
CA VAL A 650 12.92 60.36 12.22
C VAL A 650 12.45 59.84 10.85
N GLY A 651 11.15 59.53 10.69
CA GLY A 651 10.61 59.19 9.35
C GLY A 651 9.11 58.85 9.23
N ARG A 652 8.23 59.82 9.51
CA ARG A 652 6.90 60.10 8.89
C ARG A 652 5.90 58.97 8.49
N ARG A 653 4.68 59.10 9.09
CA ARG A 653 3.31 59.13 8.51
C ARG A 653 2.77 57.84 7.83
N LEU A 654 1.49 57.45 7.89
CA LEU A 654 0.21 57.98 8.39
C LEU A 654 -0.79 56.80 8.45
N SER A 655 -1.67 56.78 9.45
CA SER A 655 -2.93 56.05 9.47
C SER A 655 -4.00 56.81 8.67
N PHE A 656 -4.94 56.12 8.03
CA PHE A 656 -6.36 56.53 7.92
C PHE A 656 -7.23 55.36 7.45
N SER A 657 -8.29 55.11 8.21
CA SER A 657 -9.48 54.35 7.85
C SER A 657 -10.47 55.25 7.10
N THR A 658 -11.25 54.69 6.18
CA THR A 658 -12.70 54.97 5.95
C THR A 658 -13.24 54.15 4.77
N THR A 659 -14.36 53.46 5.02
CA THR A 659 -15.36 52.86 4.10
C THR A 659 -16.19 53.97 3.39
N PRO A 660 -17.31 53.73 2.64
CA PRO A 660 -17.84 52.61 1.82
C PRO A 660 -18.42 53.08 0.42
N VAL A 661 -19.07 52.18 -0.35
CA VAL A 661 -20.40 52.32 -1.05
C VAL A 661 -20.51 51.66 -2.45
N ALA A 662 -21.41 50.66 -2.51
CA ALA A 662 -22.43 50.26 -3.50
C ALA A 662 -22.24 50.35 -5.05
N ARG A 663 -22.66 49.27 -5.74
CA ARG A 663 -23.81 49.30 -6.67
C ARG A 663 -24.37 47.91 -7.00
N SER A 664 -25.68 47.78 -6.82
CA SER A 664 -26.56 46.70 -7.29
C SER A 664 -27.41 47.21 -8.47
N SER A 665 -27.79 46.34 -9.41
CA SER A 665 -28.91 46.57 -10.32
C SER A 665 -29.81 45.33 -10.42
N ARG A 666 -31.09 45.54 -10.09
CA ARG A 666 -32.25 44.63 -10.21
C ARG A 666 -32.95 44.79 -11.57
N LEU A 667 -33.74 43.77 -11.95
CA LEU A 667 -35.17 43.77 -12.43
C LEU A 667 -35.34 42.60 -13.43
N ARG A 668 -36.12 41.51 -13.22
CA ARG A 668 -37.57 41.23 -12.98
C ARG A 668 -38.51 41.34 -14.22
N PRO A 669 -39.64 40.55 -14.25
CA PRO A 669 -40.18 39.79 -15.40
C PRO A 669 -41.65 40.11 -15.79
N SER A 670 -42.21 39.39 -16.77
CA SER A 670 -43.65 39.06 -17.05
C SER A 670 -43.82 38.73 -18.55
N ASP A 671 -44.78 38.01 -19.13
CA ASP A 671 -45.77 36.96 -18.79
C ASP A 671 -46.50 36.59 -20.10
N ALA A 672 -47.20 35.44 -20.06
CA ALA A 672 -48.42 35.08 -20.80
C ALA A 672 -48.41 34.44 -22.21
N ALA A 673 -49.36 33.51 -22.34
CA ALA A 673 -49.53 32.44 -23.33
C ALA A 673 -50.77 32.64 -24.23
N ILE A 674 -50.98 31.72 -25.20
CA ILE A 674 -52.19 30.87 -25.43
C ILE A 674 -52.27 30.44 -26.93
N THR A 675 -52.28 29.13 -27.19
CA THR A 675 -53.39 28.36 -27.85
C THR A 675 -52.98 26.88 -28.03
N SER A 676 -53.82 25.96 -27.52
CA SER A 676 -53.86 24.50 -27.71
C SER A 676 -54.91 24.16 -28.84
N PRO A 677 -55.23 22.92 -29.27
CA PRO A 677 -55.33 21.64 -28.53
C PRO A 677 -54.73 20.38 -29.21
N GLY A 678 -54.67 19.28 -28.46
CA GLY A 678 -53.95 18.05 -28.82
C GLY A 678 -54.71 17.02 -29.67
N ASN A 679 -53.98 15.98 -30.08
CA ASN A 679 -54.45 14.60 -30.16
C ASN A 679 -53.28 13.62 -30.39
N GLU A 680 -53.57 12.36 -30.08
CA GLU A 680 -52.77 11.13 -30.11
C GLU A 680 -51.97 10.85 -31.41
N LEU A 681 -50.95 9.97 -31.29
CA LEU A 681 -50.47 8.92 -32.24
C LEU A 681 -48.93 8.83 -32.35
N GLY A 682 -48.43 7.59 -32.45
CA GLY A 682 -47.02 7.16 -32.28
C GLY A 682 -46.01 7.57 -33.38
N PRO A 683 -44.83 6.92 -33.44
CA PRO A 683 -43.69 7.42 -34.20
C PRO A 683 -43.80 7.09 -35.69
N PRO A 684 -43.41 8.02 -36.60
CA PRO A 684 -43.30 7.68 -38.01
C PRO A 684 -41.89 7.16 -38.36
N LEU A 685 -41.91 6.06 -39.11
CA LEU A 685 -40.81 5.53 -39.91
C LEU A 685 -40.39 6.54 -40.98
N TYR A 686 -39.08 6.76 -41.16
CA TYR A 686 -38.53 7.03 -42.50
C TYR A 686 -37.11 6.48 -42.64
N THR A 687 -37.01 5.48 -43.49
CA THR A 687 -35.81 4.83 -44.01
C THR A 687 -35.28 5.65 -45.19
N GLN A 688 -33.97 5.96 -45.26
CA GLN A 688 -33.22 5.99 -46.54
C GLN A 688 -31.69 6.18 -46.33
N LEU A 689 -30.98 5.06 -46.56
CA LEU A 689 -29.80 4.86 -47.42
C LEU A 689 -28.63 5.87 -47.36
N LEU A 690 -27.56 5.48 -46.66
CA LEU A 690 -26.19 5.90 -46.94
C LEU A 690 -25.37 4.69 -47.39
N SER A 691 -24.71 4.83 -48.53
CA SER A 691 -23.88 3.85 -49.23
C SER A 691 -22.66 3.42 -48.41
N VAL A 692 -22.49 2.11 -48.22
CA VAL A 692 -21.32 1.49 -47.57
C VAL A 692 -20.19 1.30 -48.61
N PRO A 693 -18.90 1.55 -48.29
CA PRO A 693 -17.79 1.25 -49.19
C PRO A 693 -17.69 -0.27 -49.40
N THR A 694 -17.68 -0.70 -50.66
CA THR A 694 -17.59 -2.11 -51.04
C THR A 694 -16.18 -2.65 -50.80
N ALA A 695 -16.07 -3.68 -49.95
CA ALA A 695 -14.85 -4.48 -49.80
C ALA A 695 -14.50 -5.18 -51.13
N SER A 696 -13.22 -5.48 -51.35
CA SER A 696 -12.78 -6.16 -52.58
C SER A 696 -13.45 -7.54 -52.73
N PRO A 697 -13.80 -7.97 -53.95
CA PRO A 697 -14.47 -9.26 -54.19
C PRO A 697 -13.73 -10.46 -53.58
N SER A 698 -12.39 -10.40 -53.60
CA SER A 698 -11.53 -11.42 -52.99
C SER A 698 -11.66 -11.53 -51.47
N LEU A 699 -11.92 -10.44 -50.76
CA LEU A 699 -12.12 -10.45 -49.31
C LEU A 699 -13.52 -10.97 -48.95
N MET A 700 -14.53 -10.61 -49.74
CA MET A 700 -15.90 -11.12 -49.60
C MET A 700 -15.96 -12.64 -49.77
N GLU A 701 -15.24 -13.18 -50.74
CA GLU A 701 -15.19 -14.62 -51.02
C GLU A 701 -14.47 -15.39 -49.90
N LEU A 702 -13.37 -14.82 -49.36
CA LEU A 702 -12.60 -15.39 -48.26
C LEU A 702 -13.36 -15.33 -46.91
N LEU A 703 -14.12 -14.25 -46.68
CA LEU A 703 -15.03 -14.13 -45.53
C LEU A 703 -16.26 -15.04 -45.66
N ALA A 704 -16.73 -15.31 -46.87
CA ALA A 704 -17.85 -16.22 -47.13
C ALA A 704 -17.48 -17.70 -46.87
N GLN A 705 -16.22 -18.07 -47.07
CA GLN A 705 -15.70 -19.42 -46.83
C GLN A 705 -15.09 -19.63 -45.44
N SER A 706 -15.08 -18.60 -44.58
CA SER A 706 -14.53 -18.71 -43.23
C SER A 706 -15.38 -19.63 -42.33
N SER A 707 -14.75 -20.68 -41.79
CA SER A 707 -15.35 -21.63 -40.83
C SER A 707 -15.81 -20.98 -39.51
N PHE A 708 -15.47 -19.71 -39.29
CA PHE A 708 -15.80 -18.90 -38.12
C PHE A 708 -16.97 -17.93 -38.33
N LYS A 709 -17.51 -17.83 -39.57
CA LYS A 709 -18.63 -16.93 -39.86
C LYS A 709 -19.86 -17.34 -39.01
N GLN A 710 -20.33 -16.42 -38.16
CA GLN A 710 -21.48 -16.60 -37.24
C GLN A 710 -21.35 -17.67 -36.14
N LYS A 711 -20.13 -18.11 -35.80
CA LYS A 711 -19.90 -18.94 -34.60
C LYS A 711 -19.35 -18.08 -33.47
N HIS A 712 -19.80 -18.29 -32.23
CA HIS A 712 -19.17 -17.66 -31.07
C HIS A 712 -17.72 -18.14 -30.95
N ILE A 713 -16.77 -17.20 -31.02
CA ILE A 713 -15.38 -17.53 -30.75
C ILE A 713 -15.12 -17.31 -29.26
N LEU A 714 -15.12 -18.42 -28.53
CA LEU A 714 -14.58 -18.51 -27.19
C LEU A 714 -13.05 -18.56 -27.33
N SER A 715 -12.42 -17.38 -27.29
CA SER A 715 -10.98 -17.30 -27.07
C SER A 715 -10.70 -17.37 -25.57
#